data_AF-A9WH07-F1
#
_entry.id   AF-A9WH07-F1
#
_cell.length_a   1.000
_cell.length_b   1.000
_cell.length_c   1.000
_cell.angle_alpha   90.00
_cell.angle_beta   90.00
_cell.angle_gamma   90.00
#
_symmetry.space_group_name_H-M   'P 1'
#
loop_
_entity.id
_entity.type
_entity.pdbx_description
1 polymer ?
#
loop_
_entity_poly.entity_id
_entity_poly.type
_entity_poly.pdbx_seq_one_letter_code
_entity_poly.pdbx_strand_id
1 'polypeptide(L)'
;MTHPTIRIGVLTSGGDAPGMNAAVRAVVRTGISRGCEVFAIYEGYQGLIEGGKLIRRMDWSSVGGIIQRGGTIIGTARSAAFRTREGRRRAAANLLAHGIDRLVVIGGDGSLTGADLFRREWPELLAELVAAGEISSEQAAAHPNLLIAGIVGSIDNDFCGTDMTIGADTALHRITEAIDAISSTAASHQRTFVIEVMGRNCGYLALMGAIAGGADWAFIPEMPPQMDDWEQHMCDVLRIGREQGRRDSIVVVAEGACDRDGKPITASYVKKILEERLGEDTRVTILGHVQRGGAPSAFDRWMSSLLGATAVEELLEADPNAEPKLIGLRENRVVRLPLMTCVRDTHQVAEAIAQRDYERALAMRGNSFVEAYRTLGTLIQSQPSPPDRLRRGHRFAVLHSGGPAPGMNTAVRAAVRIGIDRGHTMLGVRNGFQGLIDGDIHEMDWMSVSGWATMGGAELGTNRKVPQGSELYQIARNIERFGIDGILMIGGWTGYQAIYKLYSERHIFPAFNIPMICLPATIDNNLPGSELSLGADTALNSIVSAIDRIKQSAVASRRCFIVEVMGRDCGYLALMSGLATGAERVYLPEEGISLRKLQADLDEMMRWFRAGKRLSLIIRNEKANPIYTTSFICSLFEEEGGKLFEVRQAILGHLQQGGDPSPFDRIQATRLAVRCIEFLVEHADRREPIGAFIGYRGGKVQIHQLDDMPRLMDPVHARPREQWWMSLRQMTDLLTTPPSPTVESGK
;
A
#
# COMPACT_ATOMS: atom_id res chain seq x y z
N MET A 1 -31.12 -28.22 20.20
CA MET A 1 -31.35 -26.81 20.60
C MET A 1 -30.64 -25.95 19.57
N THR A 2 -31.39 -25.21 18.74
CA THR A 2 -30.81 -24.29 17.77
C THR A 2 -30.28 -23.08 18.54
N HIS A 3 -28.97 -22.87 18.55
CA HIS A 3 -28.41 -21.61 19.04
C HIS A 3 -29.02 -20.45 18.25
N PRO A 4 -29.38 -19.33 18.91
CA PRO A 4 -29.93 -18.18 18.20
C PRO A 4 -28.91 -17.67 17.17
N THR A 5 -29.38 -17.39 15.95
CA THR A 5 -28.54 -16.90 14.86
C THR A 5 -27.92 -15.56 15.24
N ILE A 6 -26.59 -15.47 15.18
CA ILE A 6 -25.86 -14.23 15.47
C ILE A 6 -26.16 -13.18 14.39
N ARG A 7 -26.43 -11.94 14.81
CA ARG A 7 -26.70 -10.81 13.92
C ARG A 7 -25.67 -9.71 14.09
N ILE A 8 -25.05 -9.29 13.00
CA ILE A 8 -23.96 -8.31 12.97
C ILE A 8 -24.41 -7.07 12.21
N GLY A 9 -24.31 -5.89 12.83
CA GLY A 9 -24.44 -4.61 12.15
C GLY A 9 -23.09 -4.13 11.61
N VAL A 10 -23.08 -3.49 10.44
CA VAL A 10 -21.92 -2.78 9.90
C VAL A 10 -22.31 -1.37 9.51
N LEU A 11 -21.50 -0.38 9.94
CA LEU A 11 -21.71 1.02 9.62
C LEU A 11 -20.40 1.71 9.22
N THR A 12 -20.50 2.69 8.34
CA THR A 12 -19.41 3.63 8.03
C THR A 12 -19.74 5.00 8.62
N SER A 13 -18.79 5.61 9.33
CA SER A 13 -18.99 6.89 10.00
C SER A 13 -17.75 7.78 9.87
N GLY A 14 -17.96 9.09 9.85
CA GLY A 14 -16.90 10.08 9.67
C GLY A 14 -16.71 10.46 8.20
N GLY A 15 -15.53 10.99 7.86
CA GLY A 15 -15.19 11.25 6.47
C GLY A 15 -14.98 9.93 5.72
N ASP A 16 -15.49 9.84 4.50
CA ASP A 16 -15.28 8.66 3.67
C ASP A 16 -13.81 8.53 3.25
N ALA A 17 -13.42 7.28 2.98
CA ALA A 17 -12.08 6.93 2.54
C ALA A 17 -12.16 5.78 1.52
N PRO A 18 -11.38 5.82 0.43
CA PRO A 18 -11.37 4.73 -0.55
C PRO A 18 -10.97 3.40 0.11
N GLY A 19 -11.77 2.35 -0.12
CA GLY A 19 -11.55 1.02 0.49
C GLY A 19 -12.59 0.65 1.55
N MET A 20 -13.37 1.60 2.07
CA MET A 20 -14.49 1.30 3.00
C MET A 20 -15.46 0.27 2.42
N ASN A 21 -15.78 0.35 1.11
CA ASN A 21 -16.62 -0.64 0.43
C ASN A 21 -16.02 -2.05 0.43
N ALA A 22 -14.69 -2.17 0.36
CA ALA A 22 -14.01 -3.46 0.42
C ALA A 22 -14.11 -4.07 1.83
N ALA A 23 -13.97 -3.24 2.88
CA ALA A 23 -14.21 -3.66 4.26
C ALA A 23 -15.67 -4.08 4.51
N VAL A 24 -16.65 -3.26 4.10
CA VAL A 24 -18.09 -3.59 4.21
C VAL A 24 -18.40 -4.90 3.47
N ARG A 25 -17.88 -5.06 2.25
CA ARG A 25 -18.02 -6.30 1.47
C ARG A 25 -17.50 -7.51 2.24
N ALA A 26 -16.32 -7.40 2.85
CA ALA A 26 -15.73 -8.50 3.59
C ALA A 26 -16.51 -8.83 4.86
N VAL A 27 -16.98 -7.84 5.61
CA VAL A 27 -17.84 -8.06 6.78
C VAL A 27 -19.10 -8.83 6.41
N VAL A 28 -19.80 -8.40 5.35
CA VAL A 28 -21.01 -9.07 4.88
C VAL A 28 -20.73 -10.50 4.43
N ARG A 29 -19.71 -10.72 3.58
CA ARG A 29 -19.41 -12.06 3.05
C ARG A 29 -18.91 -13.01 4.12
N THR A 30 -18.00 -12.57 4.98
CA THR A 30 -17.50 -13.40 6.08
C THR A 30 -18.60 -13.73 7.07
N GLY A 31 -19.44 -12.76 7.46
CA GLY A 31 -20.58 -13.03 8.35
C GLY A 31 -21.53 -14.08 7.79
N ILE A 32 -21.92 -13.96 6.52
CA ILE A 32 -22.78 -14.94 5.84
C ILE A 32 -22.11 -16.32 5.76
N SER A 33 -20.83 -16.39 5.41
CA SER A 33 -20.06 -17.65 5.36
C SER A 33 -19.90 -18.31 6.73
N ARG A 34 -19.97 -17.55 7.82
CA ARG A 34 -19.98 -18.04 9.21
C ARG A 34 -21.37 -18.33 9.76
N GLY A 35 -22.42 -18.23 8.92
CA GLY A 35 -23.80 -18.52 9.32
C GLY A 35 -24.49 -17.39 10.09
N CYS A 36 -23.94 -16.17 10.07
CA CYS A 36 -24.54 -14.99 10.69
C CYS A 36 -25.47 -14.26 9.71
N GLU A 37 -26.42 -13.50 10.24
CA GLU A 37 -27.12 -12.48 9.46
C GLU A 37 -26.40 -11.14 9.59
N VAL A 38 -26.13 -10.47 8.47
CA VAL A 38 -25.43 -9.17 8.49
C VAL A 38 -26.38 -8.06 8.06
N PHE A 39 -26.33 -6.93 8.76
CA PHE A 39 -27.15 -5.75 8.51
C PHE A 39 -26.27 -4.55 8.19
N ALA A 40 -26.55 -3.87 7.07
CA ALA A 40 -25.97 -2.57 6.77
C ALA A 40 -26.77 -1.47 7.46
N ILE A 41 -26.05 -0.59 8.17
CA ILE A 41 -26.61 0.60 8.79
C ILE A 41 -26.20 1.80 7.93
N TYR A 42 -27.18 2.39 7.27
CA TYR A 42 -26.99 3.49 6.33
C TYR A 42 -26.75 4.82 7.05
N GLU A 43 -26.00 5.73 6.44
CA GLU A 43 -25.73 7.08 6.96
C GLU A 43 -25.07 7.09 8.36
N GLY A 44 -24.33 6.03 8.69
CA GLY A 44 -23.59 5.89 9.94
C GLY A 44 -24.48 5.96 11.19
N TYR A 45 -24.02 6.70 12.20
CA TYR A 45 -24.78 6.85 13.46
C TYR A 45 -26.15 7.53 13.27
N GLN A 46 -26.33 8.31 12.21
CA GLN A 46 -27.62 8.94 11.94
C GLN A 46 -28.68 7.89 11.60
N GLY A 47 -28.38 6.96 10.68
CA GLY A 47 -29.32 5.89 10.37
C GLY A 47 -29.46 4.86 11.48
N LEU A 48 -28.47 4.74 12.36
CA LEU A 48 -28.60 3.96 13.58
C LEU A 48 -29.70 4.51 14.52
N ILE A 49 -29.82 5.84 14.63
CA ILE A 49 -30.83 6.53 15.45
C ILE A 49 -32.21 6.57 14.77
N GLU A 50 -32.22 6.79 13.46
CA GLU A 50 -33.47 6.85 12.69
C GLU A 50 -34.10 5.47 12.52
N GLY A 51 -33.29 4.42 12.40
CA GLY A 51 -33.76 3.04 12.33
C GLY A 51 -34.56 2.73 11.06
N GLY A 52 -35.44 1.73 11.15
CA GLY A 52 -36.35 1.35 10.08
C GLY A 52 -35.63 0.99 8.77
N LYS A 53 -35.91 1.74 7.69
CA LYS A 53 -35.34 1.48 6.36
C LYS A 53 -33.83 1.73 6.25
N LEU A 54 -33.21 2.34 7.26
CA LEU A 54 -31.76 2.59 7.29
C LEU A 54 -30.99 1.44 7.94
N ILE A 55 -31.65 0.42 8.48
CA ILE A 55 -31.02 -0.82 8.93
C ILE A 55 -31.54 -1.95 8.04
N ARG A 56 -30.70 -2.47 7.14
CA ARG A 56 -31.12 -3.45 6.13
C ARG A 56 -30.32 -4.73 6.20
N ARG A 57 -31.00 -5.86 6.19
CA ARG A 57 -30.36 -7.17 6.05
C ARG A 57 -29.68 -7.24 4.69
N MET A 58 -28.44 -7.71 4.68
CA MET A 58 -27.60 -7.89 3.51
C MET A 58 -27.56 -9.36 3.11
N ASP A 59 -27.53 -9.61 1.80
CA ASP A 59 -27.23 -10.92 1.23
C ASP A 59 -25.86 -10.90 0.50
N TRP A 60 -25.45 -12.06 -0.01
CA TRP A 60 -24.17 -12.20 -0.72
C TRP A 60 -24.07 -11.27 -1.95
N SER A 61 -25.17 -11.07 -2.66
CA SER A 61 -25.22 -10.20 -3.85
C SER A 61 -25.30 -8.71 -3.53
N SER A 62 -25.74 -8.34 -2.33
CA SER A 62 -25.90 -6.95 -1.87
C SER A 62 -24.57 -6.18 -1.88
N VAL A 63 -23.45 -6.90 -1.76
CA VAL A 63 -22.08 -6.37 -1.82
C VAL A 63 -21.33 -6.82 -3.09
N GLY A 64 -22.06 -7.26 -4.11
CA GLY A 64 -21.50 -7.57 -5.42
C GLY A 64 -21.04 -6.31 -6.14
N GLY A 65 -19.83 -6.32 -6.70
CA GLY A 65 -19.34 -5.24 -7.58
C GLY A 65 -19.05 -3.90 -6.88
N ILE A 66 -18.93 -3.86 -5.55
CA ILE A 66 -18.62 -2.63 -4.80
C ILE A 66 -17.13 -2.45 -4.48
N ILE A 67 -16.30 -3.50 -4.64
CA ILE A 67 -14.89 -3.49 -4.22
C ILE A 67 -14.06 -2.40 -4.91
N GLN A 68 -14.41 -2.07 -6.16
CA GLN A 68 -13.75 -1.03 -6.95
C GLN A 68 -14.38 0.37 -6.83
N ARG A 69 -15.45 0.52 -6.04
CA ARG A 69 -16.15 1.80 -5.89
C ARG A 69 -15.49 2.64 -4.79
N GLY A 70 -15.24 3.91 -5.08
CA GLY A 70 -14.85 4.90 -4.08
C GLY A 70 -15.96 5.22 -3.07
N GLY A 71 -15.61 5.94 -2.01
CA GLY A 71 -16.51 6.30 -0.92
C GLY A 71 -17.09 5.10 -0.18
N THR A 72 -18.32 5.25 0.31
CA THR A 72 -19.09 4.18 0.98
C THR A 72 -20.49 4.04 0.39
N ILE A 73 -20.89 2.83 -0.02
CA ILE A 73 -22.22 2.54 -0.58
C ILE A 73 -23.34 2.56 0.47
N ILE A 74 -22.98 2.50 1.75
CA ILE A 74 -23.92 2.60 2.86
C ILE A 74 -23.97 4.03 3.43
N GLY A 75 -23.27 4.99 2.82
CA GLY A 75 -23.31 6.39 3.23
C GLY A 75 -22.61 6.66 4.57
N THR A 76 -22.46 7.93 4.89
CA THR A 76 -21.91 8.39 6.17
C THR A 76 -22.41 9.80 6.44
N ALA A 77 -23.05 10.00 7.59
CA ALA A 77 -23.53 11.30 8.01
C ALA A 77 -22.97 11.68 9.39
N ARG A 78 -22.73 12.98 9.58
CA ARG A 78 -22.44 13.53 10.91
C ARG A 78 -23.73 13.49 11.73
N SER A 79 -23.70 12.84 12.89
CA SER A 79 -24.85 12.80 13.80
C SER A 79 -24.56 13.57 15.09
N ALA A 80 -25.14 14.76 15.22
CA ALA A 80 -25.12 15.51 16.47
C ALA A 80 -25.99 14.81 17.53
N ALA A 81 -27.10 14.19 17.11
CA ALA A 81 -28.02 13.48 17.99
C ALA A 81 -27.35 12.31 18.73
N PHE A 82 -26.40 11.61 18.09
CA PHE A 82 -25.68 10.51 18.75
C PHE A 82 -24.80 10.95 19.92
N ARG A 83 -24.45 12.24 20.01
CA ARG A 83 -23.76 12.80 21.17
C ARG A 83 -24.66 12.89 22.41
N THR A 84 -25.97 12.89 22.23
CA THR A 84 -26.94 12.89 23.33
C THR A 84 -27.25 11.47 23.80
N ARG A 85 -27.52 11.33 25.10
CA ARG A 85 -27.96 10.06 25.70
C ARG A 85 -29.24 9.54 25.02
N GLU A 86 -30.21 10.42 24.76
CA GLU A 86 -31.46 10.07 24.08
C GLU A 86 -31.23 9.51 22.66
N GLY A 87 -30.31 10.10 21.90
CA GLY A 87 -29.92 9.56 20.60
C GLY A 87 -29.36 8.14 20.72
N ARG A 88 -28.48 7.90 21.70
CA ARG A 88 -27.91 6.56 21.95
C ARG A 88 -28.98 5.56 22.42
N ARG A 89 -29.92 5.98 23.28
CA ARG A 89 -31.06 5.16 23.72
C ARG A 89 -31.91 4.70 22.54
N ARG A 90 -32.25 5.62 21.63
CA ARG A 90 -32.96 5.29 20.38
C ARG A 90 -32.17 4.35 19.47
N ALA A 91 -30.85 4.58 19.34
CA ALA A 91 -29.97 3.68 18.59
C ALA A 91 -29.97 2.26 19.17
N ALA A 92 -29.93 2.10 20.50
CA ALA A 92 -30.01 0.80 21.15
C ALA A 92 -31.36 0.11 20.88
N ALA A 93 -32.47 0.84 20.98
CA ALA A 93 -33.79 0.32 20.66
C ALA A 93 -33.87 -0.22 19.21
N ASN A 94 -33.32 0.52 18.24
CA ASN A 94 -33.32 0.11 16.83
C ASN A 94 -32.45 -1.13 16.57
N LEU A 95 -31.28 -1.24 17.22
CA LEU A 95 -30.45 -2.45 17.13
C LEU A 95 -31.18 -3.67 17.68
N LEU A 96 -31.81 -3.53 18.86
CA LEU A 96 -32.56 -4.59 19.52
C LEU A 96 -33.81 -5.00 18.74
N ALA A 97 -34.49 -4.07 18.07
CA ALA A 97 -35.60 -4.37 17.17
C ALA A 97 -35.20 -5.32 16.04
N HIS A 98 -33.91 -5.33 15.66
CA HIS A 98 -33.33 -6.27 14.71
C HIS A 98 -32.55 -7.40 15.38
N GLY A 99 -32.50 -7.49 16.71
CA GLY A 99 -31.71 -8.49 17.46
C GLY A 99 -30.20 -8.38 17.23
N ILE A 100 -29.70 -7.18 16.94
CA ILE A 100 -28.28 -6.91 16.69
C ILE A 100 -27.61 -6.51 18.01
N ASP A 101 -26.57 -7.26 18.39
CA ASP A 101 -25.74 -7.02 19.58
C ASP A 101 -24.23 -7.03 19.25
N ARG A 102 -23.88 -7.09 17.97
CA ARG A 102 -22.52 -7.07 17.44
C ARG A 102 -22.41 -6.01 16.36
N LEU A 103 -21.42 -5.14 16.47
CA LEU A 103 -21.26 -3.99 15.58
C LEU A 103 -19.83 -3.89 15.04
N VAL A 104 -19.69 -3.83 13.72
CA VAL A 104 -18.46 -3.40 13.06
C VAL A 104 -18.59 -1.92 12.71
N VAL A 105 -17.70 -1.10 13.29
CA VAL A 105 -17.65 0.35 13.05
C VAL A 105 -16.43 0.67 12.21
N ILE A 106 -16.65 1.18 10.99
CA ILE A 106 -15.60 1.61 10.08
C ILE A 106 -15.58 3.14 10.05
N GLY A 107 -14.51 3.77 10.55
CA GLY A 107 -14.45 5.22 10.61
C GLY A 107 -13.18 5.77 11.24
N GLY A 108 -13.14 7.10 11.43
CA GLY A 108 -12.03 7.77 12.11
C GLY A 108 -12.11 7.70 13.63
N ASP A 109 -11.15 8.33 14.30
CA ASP A 109 -11.01 8.39 15.76
C ASP A 109 -12.32 8.75 16.49
N GLY A 110 -12.98 9.83 16.09
CA GLY A 110 -14.22 10.28 16.72
C GLY A 110 -15.36 9.25 16.63
N SER A 111 -15.41 8.48 15.54
CA SER A 111 -16.42 7.44 15.37
C SER A 111 -16.15 6.23 16.27
N LEU A 112 -14.87 5.84 16.41
CA LEU A 112 -14.46 4.72 17.28
C LEU A 112 -14.60 5.06 18.76
N THR A 113 -14.29 6.31 19.15
CA THR A 113 -14.52 6.82 20.51
C THR A 113 -16.02 6.79 20.86
N GLY A 114 -16.87 7.24 19.94
CA GLY A 114 -18.33 7.19 20.12
C GLY A 114 -18.88 5.76 20.24
N ALA A 115 -18.25 4.80 19.56
CA ALA A 115 -18.62 3.39 19.62
C ALA A 115 -18.35 2.80 21.02
N ASP A 116 -17.17 3.04 21.59
CA ASP A 116 -16.83 2.56 22.94
C ASP A 116 -17.72 3.19 24.02
N LEU A 117 -18.02 4.49 23.92
CA LEU A 117 -18.98 5.13 24.82
C LEU A 117 -20.34 4.45 24.75
N PHE A 118 -20.84 4.20 23.54
CA PHE A 118 -22.13 3.55 23.35
C PHE A 118 -22.17 2.13 23.93
N ARG A 119 -21.06 1.37 23.82
CA ARG A 119 -20.92 0.08 24.47
C ARG A 119 -20.98 0.15 25.99
N ARG A 120 -20.21 1.06 26.61
CA ARG A 120 -20.16 1.19 28.07
C ARG A 120 -21.53 1.54 28.65
N GLU A 121 -22.26 2.41 27.95
CA GLU A 121 -23.60 2.82 28.34
C GLU A 121 -24.66 1.75 28.06
N TRP A 122 -24.35 0.69 27.30
CA TRP A 122 -25.32 -0.30 26.85
C TRP A 122 -26.20 -0.89 27.96
N PRO A 123 -25.67 -1.38 29.11
CA PRO A 123 -26.50 -1.96 30.15
C PRO A 123 -27.48 -0.95 30.78
N GLU A 124 -27.06 0.31 30.92
CA GLU A 124 -27.90 1.39 31.43
C GLU A 124 -29.00 1.75 30.44
N LEU A 125 -28.66 1.82 29.15
CA LEU A 125 -29.64 2.06 28.08
C LEU A 125 -30.69 0.94 28.01
N LEU A 126 -30.30 -0.32 28.21
CA LEU A 126 -31.24 -1.43 28.30
C LEU A 126 -32.20 -1.26 29.48
N ALA A 127 -31.69 -0.90 30.66
CA ALA A 127 -32.51 -0.67 31.84
C ALA A 127 -33.52 0.46 31.63
N GLU A 128 -33.09 1.56 30.99
CA GLU A 128 -33.95 2.68 30.60
C GLU A 128 -35.04 2.24 29.61
N LEU A 129 -34.71 1.44 28.59
CA LEU A 129 -35.66 0.94 27.60
C LEU A 129 -36.67 -0.03 28.19
N VAL A 130 -36.25 -0.90 29.12
CA VAL A 130 -37.16 -1.80 29.85
C VAL A 130 -38.09 -1.00 30.76
N ALA A 131 -37.56 -0.01 31.49
CA ALA A 131 -38.37 0.84 32.37
C ALA A 131 -39.40 1.67 31.59
N ALA A 132 -39.06 2.11 30.37
CA ALA A 132 -39.96 2.80 29.46
C ALA A 132 -40.98 1.87 28.77
N GLY A 133 -40.85 0.54 28.91
CA GLY A 133 -41.70 -0.45 28.26
C GLY A 133 -41.47 -0.56 26.74
N GLU A 134 -40.35 -0.06 26.23
CA GLU A 134 -40.01 -0.11 24.80
C GLU A 134 -39.44 -1.47 24.37
N ILE A 135 -38.82 -2.21 25.31
CA ILE A 135 -38.34 -3.58 25.11
C ILE A 135 -38.75 -4.47 26.30
N SER A 136 -38.81 -5.78 26.09
CA SER A 136 -39.07 -6.74 27.18
C SER A 136 -37.80 -7.04 27.99
N SER A 137 -37.98 -7.46 29.25
CA SER A 137 -36.86 -7.92 30.09
C SER A 137 -36.16 -9.15 29.50
N GLU A 138 -36.88 -10.02 28.78
CA GLU A 138 -36.32 -11.17 28.08
C GLU A 138 -35.42 -10.73 26.91
N GLN A 139 -35.84 -9.73 26.14
CA GLN A 139 -35.04 -9.18 25.04
C GLN A 139 -33.77 -8.50 25.55
N ALA A 140 -33.86 -7.75 26.64
CA ALA A 140 -32.69 -7.17 27.30
C ALA A 140 -31.73 -8.26 27.81
N ALA A 141 -32.26 -9.34 28.41
CA ALA A 141 -31.46 -10.47 28.90
C ALA A 141 -30.82 -11.31 27.78
N ALA A 142 -31.43 -11.34 26.58
CA ALA A 142 -30.86 -12.01 25.41
C ALA A 142 -29.68 -11.24 24.79
N HIS A 143 -29.61 -9.92 25.00
CA HIS A 143 -28.58 -9.04 24.45
C HIS A 143 -27.89 -8.17 25.53
N PRO A 144 -27.32 -8.79 26.58
CA PRO A 144 -26.83 -8.06 27.75
C PRO A 144 -25.62 -7.17 27.46
N ASN A 145 -24.90 -7.44 26.37
CA ASN A 145 -23.67 -6.75 25.99
C ASN A 145 -23.69 -6.38 24.51
N LEU A 146 -23.14 -5.21 24.18
CA LEU A 146 -22.82 -4.82 22.81
C LEU A 146 -21.35 -5.15 22.53
N LEU A 147 -21.08 -5.97 21.52
CA LEU A 147 -19.72 -6.26 21.06
C LEU A 147 -19.35 -5.36 19.90
N ILE A 148 -18.14 -4.80 19.94
CA ILE A 148 -17.68 -3.84 18.92
C ILE A 148 -16.31 -4.23 18.40
N ALA A 149 -16.18 -4.24 17.07
CA ALA A 149 -14.91 -4.28 16.36
C ALA A 149 -14.75 -2.98 15.55
N GLY A 150 -13.65 -2.27 15.80
CA GLY A 150 -13.31 -1.02 15.13
C GLY A 150 -12.37 -1.23 13.95
N ILE A 151 -12.61 -0.54 12.84
CA ILE A 151 -11.72 -0.48 11.69
C ILE A 151 -11.49 0.99 11.35
N VAL A 152 -10.22 1.40 11.17
CA VAL A 152 -9.90 2.81 10.87
C VAL A 152 -10.07 3.10 9.38
N GLY A 153 -11.10 3.89 9.05
CA GLY A 153 -11.31 4.48 7.73
C GLY A 153 -10.93 5.95 7.73
N SER A 154 -9.74 6.28 7.22
CA SER A 154 -9.19 7.64 7.17
C SER A 154 -8.10 7.73 6.10
N ILE A 155 -8.06 8.83 5.36
CA ILE A 155 -6.96 9.12 4.44
C ILE A 155 -5.73 9.70 5.18
N ASP A 156 -5.93 10.23 6.38
CA ASP A 156 -4.94 11.07 7.08
C ASP A 156 -3.76 10.24 7.62
N ASN A 157 -3.92 8.91 7.75
CA ASN A 157 -3.02 7.97 8.43
C ASN A 157 -2.58 8.44 9.82
N ASP A 158 -3.52 9.03 10.57
CA ASP A 158 -3.26 9.73 11.82
C ASP A 158 -3.53 8.90 13.08
N PHE A 159 -3.97 7.64 12.94
CA PHE A 159 -4.44 6.80 14.04
C PHE A 159 -3.36 5.84 14.56
N CYS A 160 -2.98 5.99 15.82
CA CYS A 160 -1.98 5.14 16.45
C CYS A 160 -2.47 3.70 16.57
N GLY A 161 -1.58 2.73 16.32
CA GLY A 161 -1.89 1.30 16.42
C GLY A 161 -1.90 0.56 15.08
N THR A 162 -2.13 1.27 13.97
CA THR A 162 -2.08 0.72 12.62
C THR A 162 -1.02 1.44 11.77
N ASP A 163 -0.28 0.71 10.96
CA ASP A 163 0.75 1.25 10.07
C ASP A 163 0.14 2.02 8.88
N MET A 164 -1.06 1.58 8.45
CA MET A 164 -1.82 2.21 7.38
C MET A 164 -3.31 2.18 7.72
N THR A 165 -3.99 3.31 7.57
CA THR A 165 -5.46 3.43 7.64
C THR A 165 -6.10 3.20 6.27
N ILE A 166 -7.35 2.73 6.23
CA ILE A 166 -8.06 2.52 4.96
C ILE A 166 -8.22 3.84 4.23
N GLY A 167 -7.66 3.92 3.03
CA GLY A 167 -7.75 5.05 2.10
C GLY A 167 -6.51 5.91 2.03
N ALA A 168 -5.56 5.76 2.97
CA ALA A 168 -4.33 6.56 2.98
C ALA A 168 -3.44 6.28 1.74
N ASP A 169 -3.33 5.02 1.33
CA ASP A 169 -2.57 4.64 0.13
C ASP A 169 -3.24 5.19 -1.14
N THR A 170 -4.56 5.09 -1.25
CA THR A 170 -5.31 5.68 -2.37
C THR A 170 -5.16 7.19 -2.41
N ALA A 171 -5.18 7.88 -1.25
CA ALA A 171 -4.95 9.32 -1.19
C ALA A 171 -3.55 9.69 -1.68
N LEU A 172 -2.53 8.92 -1.31
CA LEU A 172 -1.17 9.09 -1.85
C LEU A 172 -1.14 8.94 -3.38
N HIS A 173 -1.85 7.96 -3.95
CA HIS A 173 -1.98 7.85 -5.41
C HIS A 173 -2.57 9.11 -6.04
N ARG A 174 -3.62 9.70 -5.43
CA ARG A 174 -4.23 10.95 -5.93
C ARG A 174 -3.25 12.12 -5.85
N ILE A 175 -2.46 12.20 -4.76
CA ILE A 175 -1.46 13.26 -4.56
C ILE A 175 -0.35 13.13 -5.60
N THR A 176 0.23 11.93 -5.78
CA THR A 176 1.32 11.73 -6.74
C THR A 176 0.87 11.96 -8.17
N GLU A 177 -0.32 11.48 -8.56
CA GLU A 177 -0.87 11.73 -9.90
C GLU A 177 -1.05 13.22 -10.17
N ALA A 178 -1.48 14.00 -9.15
CA ALA A 178 -1.59 15.44 -9.28
C ALA A 178 -0.22 16.13 -9.37
N ILE A 179 0.75 15.71 -8.55
CA ILE A 179 2.13 16.24 -8.60
C ILE A 179 2.76 15.95 -9.96
N ASP A 180 2.66 14.72 -10.46
CA ASP A 180 3.20 14.31 -11.76
C ASP A 180 2.57 15.13 -12.91
N ALA A 181 1.24 15.32 -12.88
CA ALA A 181 0.53 16.14 -13.85
C ALA A 181 0.99 17.61 -13.80
N ILE A 182 1.17 18.16 -12.60
CA ILE A 182 1.63 19.54 -12.39
C ILE A 182 3.08 19.72 -12.83
N SER A 183 3.97 18.76 -12.53
CA SER A 183 5.40 18.85 -12.89
C SER A 183 5.59 19.03 -14.40
N SER A 184 4.77 18.36 -15.23
CA SER A 184 4.83 18.53 -16.69
C SER A 184 4.61 19.98 -17.16
N THR A 185 3.64 20.70 -16.58
CA THR A 185 3.37 22.10 -16.92
C THR A 185 4.35 23.05 -16.21
N ALA A 186 4.80 22.69 -15.01
CA ALA A 186 5.79 23.43 -14.26
C ALA A 186 7.13 23.49 -15.01
N ALA A 187 7.62 22.35 -15.50
CA ALA A 187 8.87 22.24 -16.24
C ALA A 187 8.81 22.96 -17.60
N SER A 188 7.62 23.02 -18.21
CA SER A 188 7.37 23.71 -19.49
C SER A 188 7.49 25.23 -19.36
N HIS A 189 7.00 25.80 -18.25
CA HIS A 189 6.97 27.25 -18.03
C HIS A 189 8.02 27.76 -17.02
N GLN A 190 8.88 26.88 -16.52
CA GLN A 190 9.84 27.17 -15.45
C GLN A 190 9.19 27.78 -14.20
N ARG A 191 8.08 27.18 -13.77
CA ARG A 191 7.24 27.69 -12.67
C ARG A 191 7.49 26.97 -11.36
N THR A 192 7.14 27.67 -10.28
CA THR A 192 7.09 27.11 -8.94
C THR A 192 5.63 26.83 -8.56
N PHE A 193 5.36 25.64 -8.05
CA PHE A 193 4.03 25.23 -7.60
C PHE A 193 4.03 24.93 -6.12
N VAL A 194 3.06 25.52 -5.42
CA VAL A 194 2.75 25.23 -4.02
C VAL A 194 1.51 24.34 -4.00
N ILE A 195 1.64 23.11 -3.54
CA ILE A 195 0.59 22.09 -3.55
C ILE A 195 0.11 21.83 -2.13
N GLU A 196 -1.16 22.14 -1.87
CA GLU A 196 -1.78 21.88 -0.56
C GLU A 196 -2.42 20.49 -0.52
N VAL A 197 -2.03 19.72 0.49
CA VAL A 197 -2.35 18.30 0.67
C VAL A 197 -3.14 18.12 1.97
N MET A 198 -4.15 17.22 1.95
CA MET A 198 -4.96 16.92 3.13
C MET A 198 -4.16 16.11 4.16
N GLY A 199 -4.69 15.99 5.38
CA GLY A 199 -4.07 15.17 6.43
C GLY A 199 -4.47 15.58 7.85
N ARG A 200 -5.40 16.53 7.98
CA ARG A 200 -5.79 17.21 9.21
C ARG A 200 -4.56 17.75 9.94
N ASN A 201 -4.21 17.14 11.06
CA ASN A 201 -3.07 17.48 11.90
C ASN A 201 -1.95 16.44 11.74
N CYS A 202 -1.92 15.73 10.62
CA CYS A 202 -0.91 14.75 10.28
C CYS A 202 -0.25 15.10 8.95
N GLY A 203 1.08 15.12 8.95
CA GLY A 203 1.91 15.37 7.79
C GLY A 203 2.20 14.13 6.95
N TYR A 204 1.61 12.96 7.25
CA TYR A 204 1.92 11.70 6.55
C TYR A 204 1.76 11.80 5.04
N LEU A 205 0.60 12.30 4.58
CA LEU A 205 0.32 12.47 3.16
C LEU A 205 1.25 13.49 2.50
N ALA A 206 1.58 14.59 3.19
CA ALA A 206 2.50 15.60 2.68
C ALA A 206 3.95 15.09 2.61
N LEU A 207 4.43 14.41 3.65
CA LEU A 207 5.78 13.85 3.73
C LEU A 207 5.98 12.75 2.68
N MET A 208 5.09 11.77 2.66
CA MET A 208 5.18 10.65 1.72
C MET A 208 4.90 11.10 0.29
N GLY A 209 3.96 12.03 0.09
CA GLY A 209 3.69 12.67 -1.19
C GLY A 209 4.88 13.49 -1.70
N ALA A 210 5.62 14.18 -0.83
CA ALA A 210 6.83 14.91 -1.19
C ALA A 210 7.96 13.97 -1.62
N ILE A 211 8.18 12.87 -0.89
CA ILE A 211 9.18 11.85 -1.27
C ILE A 211 8.83 11.21 -2.61
N ALA A 212 7.58 10.76 -2.77
CA ALA A 212 7.11 10.08 -3.98
C ALA A 212 7.00 11.03 -5.18
N GLY A 213 6.65 12.28 -4.96
CA GLY A 213 6.53 13.31 -5.99
C GLY A 213 7.87 13.98 -6.35
N GLY A 214 8.94 13.71 -5.60
CA GLY A 214 10.23 14.38 -5.81
C GLY A 214 10.17 15.89 -5.53
N ALA A 215 9.40 16.30 -4.52
CA ALA A 215 9.26 17.71 -4.14
C ALA A 215 10.60 18.32 -3.68
N ASP A 216 10.72 19.63 -3.82
CA ASP A 216 11.89 20.43 -3.44
C ASP A 216 11.77 21.01 -2.04
N TRP A 217 10.57 21.01 -1.47
CA TRP A 217 10.32 21.41 -0.09
C TRP A 217 9.01 20.82 0.42
N ALA A 218 8.92 20.57 1.73
CA ALA A 218 7.67 20.14 2.36
C ALA A 218 7.46 20.77 3.74
N PHE A 219 6.20 21.10 4.06
CA PHE A 219 5.79 21.54 5.39
C PHE A 219 4.87 20.50 6.04
N ILE A 220 5.22 20.07 7.26
CA ILE A 220 4.45 19.11 8.05
C ILE A 220 4.21 19.64 9.48
N PRO A 221 3.05 19.35 10.11
CA PRO A 221 2.76 19.78 11.48
C PRO A 221 3.63 19.10 12.54
N GLU A 222 4.12 17.88 12.29
CA GLU A 222 4.95 17.15 13.26
C GLU A 222 6.35 17.75 13.42
N MET A 223 6.81 18.55 12.45
CA MET A 223 8.11 19.19 12.51
C MET A 223 8.05 20.55 11.80
N PRO A 224 7.56 21.59 12.50
CA PRO A 224 7.62 22.96 12.01
C PRO A 224 9.04 23.38 11.65
N PRO A 225 9.22 24.38 10.76
CA PRO A 225 10.54 24.88 10.40
C PRO A 225 11.35 25.28 11.65
N GLN A 226 12.59 24.78 11.72
CA GLN A 226 13.42 24.90 12.93
C GLN A 226 14.09 26.28 13.06
N MET A 227 14.27 26.98 11.94
CA MET A 227 14.98 28.25 11.85
C MET A 227 13.98 29.39 11.77
N ASP A 228 14.29 30.51 12.43
CA ASP A 228 13.45 31.71 12.41
C ASP A 228 13.37 32.33 11.01
N ASP A 229 14.40 32.14 10.17
CA ASP A 229 14.50 32.65 8.79
C ASP A 229 14.19 31.58 7.74
N TRP A 230 13.38 30.57 8.07
CA TRP A 230 13.07 29.47 7.16
C TRP A 230 12.52 29.94 5.80
N GLU A 231 11.83 31.09 5.73
CA GLU A 231 11.38 31.66 4.46
C GLU A 231 12.56 31.95 3.54
N GLN A 232 13.65 32.50 4.09
CA GLN A 232 14.85 32.82 3.32
C GLN A 232 15.56 31.54 2.89
N HIS A 233 15.72 30.60 3.82
CA HIS A 233 16.38 29.34 3.54
C HIS A 233 15.67 28.52 2.46
N MET A 234 14.33 28.44 2.50
CA MET A 234 13.55 27.82 1.44
C MET A 234 13.81 28.52 0.10
N CYS A 235 13.77 29.85 0.07
CA CYS A 235 14.05 30.62 -1.15
C CYS A 235 15.44 30.33 -1.71
N ASP A 236 16.46 30.26 -0.86
CA ASP A 236 17.83 29.95 -1.29
C ASP A 236 17.97 28.53 -1.84
N VAL A 237 17.34 27.53 -1.21
CA VAL A 237 17.32 26.15 -1.73
C VAL A 237 16.68 26.08 -3.12
N LEU A 238 15.54 26.74 -3.32
CA LEU A 238 14.86 26.76 -4.60
C LEU A 238 15.67 27.49 -5.68
N ARG A 239 16.22 28.66 -5.35
CA ARG A 239 17.07 29.47 -6.24
C ARG A 239 18.30 28.71 -6.70
N ILE A 240 19.06 28.13 -5.77
CA ILE A 240 20.29 27.37 -6.08
C ILE A 240 19.96 26.20 -7.00
N GLY A 241 18.86 25.48 -6.75
CA GLY A 241 18.50 24.37 -7.61
C GLY A 241 18.14 24.77 -9.04
N ARG A 242 17.50 25.94 -9.22
CA ARG A 242 17.27 26.53 -10.55
C ARG A 242 18.56 26.95 -11.23
N GLU A 243 19.48 27.59 -10.50
CA GLU A 243 20.82 27.94 -11.00
C GLU A 243 21.59 26.70 -11.48
N GLN A 244 21.31 25.52 -10.91
CA GLN A 244 21.89 24.23 -11.31
C GLN A 244 21.13 23.51 -12.43
N GLY A 245 20.10 24.13 -13.01
CA GLY A 245 19.38 23.61 -14.16
C GLY A 245 18.07 22.89 -13.83
N ARG A 246 17.59 22.94 -12.58
CA ARG A 246 16.22 22.49 -12.27
C ARG A 246 15.22 23.42 -12.96
N ARG A 247 14.29 22.84 -13.72
CA ARG A 247 13.34 23.61 -14.52
C ARG A 247 12.12 24.04 -13.72
N ASP A 248 11.60 23.16 -12.88
CA ASP A 248 10.44 23.40 -12.02
C ASP A 248 10.81 23.41 -10.54
N SER A 249 9.89 23.86 -9.70
CA SER A 249 10.03 23.71 -8.26
C SER A 249 8.68 23.37 -7.62
N ILE A 250 8.67 22.37 -6.75
CA ILE A 250 7.45 21.85 -6.13
C ILE A 250 7.59 21.95 -4.61
N VAL A 251 6.69 22.71 -4.00
CA VAL A 251 6.58 22.86 -2.55
C VAL A 251 5.28 22.21 -2.08
N VAL A 252 5.37 21.20 -1.22
CA VAL A 252 4.22 20.50 -0.66
C VAL A 252 3.88 21.08 0.71
N VAL A 253 2.61 21.44 0.93
CA VAL A 253 2.15 22.03 2.20
C VAL A 253 1.03 21.14 2.76
N ALA A 254 1.23 20.56 3.95
CA ALA A 254 0.15 19.91 4.67
C ALA A 254 -0.91 20.94 5.11
N GLU A 255 -2.20 20.59 5.05
CA GLU A 255 -3.28 21.51 5.47
C GLU A 255 -3.16 21.97 6.94
N GLY A 256 -2.54 21.15 7.79
CA GLY A 256 -2.25 21.45 9.19
C GLY A 256 -0.89 22.10 9.45
N ALA A 257 -0.14 22.49 8.42
CA ALA A 257 1.20 23.04 8.59
C ALA A 257 1.19 24.35 9.41
N CYS A 258 2.11 24.46 10.37
CA CYS A 258 2.28 25.63 11.22
C CYS A 258 3.77 25.89 11.50
N ASP A 259 4.09 27.11 11.93
CA ASP A 259 5.40 27.45 12.49
C ASP A 259 5.48 27.11 13.99
N ARG A 260 6.64 27.34 14.61
CA ARG A 260 6.90 27.03 16.02
C ARG A 260 6.08 27.89 17.00
N ASP A 261 5.56 29.03 16.54
CA ASP A 261 4.65 29.87 17.31
C ASP A 261 3.19 29.42 17.19
N GLY A 262 2.93 28.40 16.36
CA GLY A 262 1.59 27.87 16.09
C GLY A 262 0.83 28.70 15.06
N LYS A 263 1.49 29.62 14.35
CA LYS A 263 0.87 30.36 13.25
C LYS A 263 0.76 29.44 12.03
N PRO A 264 -0.41 29.38 11.37
CA PRO A 264 -0.59 28.54 10.18
C PRO A 264 0.33 28.95 9.02
N ILE A 265 0.98 27.97 8.40
CA ILE A 265 1.75 28.14 7.15
C ILE A 265 0.82 27.73 6.00
N THR A 266 0.14 28.70 5.40
CA THR A 266 -0.82 28.43 4.31
C THR A 266 -0.13 28.43 2.95
N ALA A 267 -0.69 27.71 1.97
CA ALA A 267 -0.16 27.71 0.60
C ALA A 267 -0.12 29.12 -0.02
N SER A 268 -1.08 29.99 0.33
CA SER A 268 -1.07 31.39 -0.11
C SER A 268 0.04 32.22 0.53
N TYR A 269 0.39 31.95 1.79
CA TYR A 269 1.52 32.60 2.45
C TYR A 269 2.85 32.20 1.79
N VAL A 270 3.05 30.90 1.55
CA VAL A 270 4.24 30.38 0.85
C VAL A 270 4.35 30.98 -0.55
N LYS A 271 3.25 31.05 -1.30
CA LYS A 271 3.22 31.71 -2.62
C LYS A 271 3.71 33.16 -2.54
N LYS A 272 3.18 33.93 -1.59
CA LYS A 272 3.55 35.35 -1.42
C LYS A 272 5.06 35.50 -1.16
N ILE A 273 5.62 34.66 -0.30
CA ILE A 273 7.06 34.64 -0.01
C ILE A 273 7.89 34.40 -1.28
N LEU A 274 7.50 33.41 -2.07
CA LEU A 274 8.21 33.03 -3.30
C LEU A 274 8.13 34.14 -4.37
N GLU A 275 6.97 34.77 -4.54
CA GLU A 275 6.80 35.90 -5.46
C GLU A 275 7.59 37.13 -5.01
N GLU A 276 7.57 37.47 -3.71
CA GLU A 276 8.24 38.66 -3.18
C GLU A 276 9.77 38.52 -3.14
N ARG A 277 10.30 37.34 -2.77
CA ARG A 277 11.74 37.14 -2.56
C ARG A 277 12.48 36.63 -3.78
N LEU A 278 11.84 35.79 -4.60
CA LEU A 278 12.48 35.20 -5.80
C LEU A 278 12.00 35.83 -7.11
N GLY A 279 10.89 36.58 -7.10
CA GLY A 279 10.30 37.14 -8.33
C GLY A 279 9.75 36.07 -9.29
N GLU A 280 9.44 34.88 -8.80
CA GLU A 280 9.03 33.73 -9.61
C GLU A 280 7.51 33.69 -9.86
N ASP A 281 7.11 33.26 -11.07
CA ASP A 281 5.71 32.93 -11.38
C ASP A 281 5.27 31.69 -10.57
N THR A 282 4.64 31.95 -9.43
CA THR A 282 4.25 30.93 -8.45
C THR A 282 2.75 30.65 -8.51
N ARG A 283 2.38 29.37 -8.57
CA ARG A 283 0.99 28.93 -8.58
C ARG A 283 0.66 28.10 -7.36
N VAL A 284 -0.58 28.22 -6.89
CA VAL A 284 -1.10 27.41 -5.77
C VAL A 284 -2.12 26.45 -6.34
N THR A 285 -1.99 25.18 -5.96
CA THR A 285 -2.97 24.14 -6.24
C THR A 285 -3.42 23.51 -4.93
N ILE A 286 -4.69 23.70 -4.59
CA ILE A 286 -5.30 23.02 -3.46
C ILE A 286 -5.99 21.77 -4.01
N LEU A 287 -5.43 20.59 -3.74
CA LEU A 287 -6.00 19.34 -4.27
C LEU A 287 -7.41 19.09 -3.72
N GLY A 288 -7.63 19.41 -2.44
CA GLY A 288 -8.92 19.25 -1.78
C GLY A 288 -9.43 17.80 -1.85
N HIS A 289 -10.72 17.64 -2.08
CA HIS A 289 -11.43 16.35 -1.92
C HIS A 289 -11.13 15.32 -3.02
N VAL A 290 -10.37 15.65 -4.07
CA VAL A 290 -9.90 14.64 -5.03
C VAL A 290 -9.10 13.54 -4.34
N GLN A 291 -8.48 13.86 -3.19
CA GLN A 291 -7.71 12.94 -2.33
C GLN A 291 -8.59 11.93 -1.58
N ARG A 292 -9.89 12.21 -1.41
CA ARG A 292 -10.87 11.29 -0.80
C ARG A 292 -11.61 10.44 -1.82
N GLY A 293 -11.64 10.90 -3.07
CA GLY A 293 -12.36 10.27 -4.16
C GLY A 293 -11.55 9.24 -4.95
N GLY A 294 -12.18 8.69 -5.98
CA GLY A 294 -11.56 7.73 -6.90
C GLY A 294 -11.77 6.27 -6.50
N ALA A 295 -11.45 5.37 -7.42
CA ALA A 295 -11.41 3.94 -7.12
C ALA A 295 -10.25 3.66 -6.16
N PRO A 296 -10.44 2.78 -5.15
CA PRO A 296 -9.36 2.43 -4.23
C PRO A 296 -8.20 1.77 -4.96
N SER A 297 -6.99 2.01 -4.48
CA SER A 297 -5.77 1.32 -4.91
C SER A 297 -5.89 -0.19 -4.66
N ALA A 298 -5.00 -0.98 -5.27
CA ALA A 298 -4.98 -2.41 -4.99
C ALA A 298 -4.80 -2.70 -3.50
N PHE A 299 -3.91 -1.95 -2.83
CA PHE A 299 -3.65 -2.06 -1.40
C PHE A 299 -4.90 -1.82 -0.57
N ASP A 300 -5.58 -0.69 -0.75
CA ASP A 300 -6.80 -0.35 -0.01
C ASP A 300 -7.99 -1.29 -0.31
N ARG A 301 -7.93 -2.11 -1.35
CA ARG A 301 -8.92 -3.17 -1.60
C ARG A 301 -8.62 -4.44 -0.83
N TRP A 302 -7.41 -4.99 -0.99
CA TRP A 302 -7.09 -6.28 -0.38
C TRP A 302 -6.92 -6.14 1.13
N MET A 303 -6.24 -5.09 1.61
CA MET A 303 -6.01 -4.86 3.04
C MET A 303 -7.35 -4.65 3.76
N SER A 304 -8.22 -3.77 3.25
CA SER A 304 -9.56 -3.54 3.81
C SER A 304 -10.41 -4.81 3.84
N SER A 305 -10.26 -5.68 2.83
CA SER A 305 -10.96 -6.97 2.81
C SER A 305 -10.48 -7.89 3.94
N LEU A 306 -9.18 -7.91 4.23
CA LEU A 306 -8.65 -8.68 5.37
C LEU A 306 -9.12 -8.11 6.72
N LEU A 307 -9.12 -6.78 6.88
CA LEU A 307 -9.58 -6.13 8.11
C LEU A 307 -11.07 -6.42 8.35
N GLY A 308 -11.91 -6.29 7.31
CA GLY A 308 -13.34 -6.56 7.42
C GLY A 308 -13.65 -8.02 7.77
N ALA A 309 -12.96 -8.98 7.16
CA ALA A 309 -13.12 -10.39 7.51
C ALA A 309 -12.68 -10.68 8.94
N THR A 310 -11.52 -10.13 9.36
CA THR A 310 -10.98 -10.35 10.71
C THR A 310 -11.85 -9.70 11.79
N ALA A 311 -12.52 -8.58 11.49
CA ALA A 311 -13.48 -7.96 12.41
C ALA A 311 -14.67 -8.87 12.72
N VAL A 312 -15.14 -9.63 11.73
CA VAL A 312 -16.20 -10.63 11.96
C VAL A 312 -15.68 -11.76 12.85
N GLU A 313 -14.50 -12.33 12.54
CA GLU A 313 -13.93 -13.39 13.38
C GLU A 313 -13.73 -12.93 14.82
N GLU A 314 -13.26 -11.70 15.03
CA GLU A 314 -13.13 -11.12 16.36
C GLU A 314 -14.48 -11.01 17.08
N LEU A 315 -15.56 -10.57 16.42
CA LEU A 315 -16.90 -10.49 17.04
C LEU A 315 -17.52 -11.85 17.37
N LEU A 316 -17.09 -12.91 16.68
CA LEU A 316 -17.53 -14.29 16.95
C LEU A 316 -16.74 -14.95 18.07
N GLU A 317 -15.47 -14.60 18.20
CA GLU A 317 -14.55 -15.13 19.21
C GLU A 317 -14.53 -14.32 20.52
N ALA A 318 -15.04 -13.07 20.51
CA ALA A 318 -14.93 -12.16 21.64
C ALA A 318 -15.71 -12.62 22.88
N ASP A 319 -15.05 -12.50 24.05
CA ASP A 319 -15.70 -12.56 25.35
C ASP A 319 -16.61 -11.34 25.52
N PRO A 320 -17.87 -11.50 25.98
CA PRO A 320 -18.77 -10.38 26.28
C PRO A 320 -18.18 -9.26 27.17
N ASN A 321 -17.23 -9.60 28.03
CA ASN A 321 -16.56 -8.66 28.93
C ASN A 321 -15.25 -8.08 28.36
N ALA A 322 -14.78 -8.57 27.20
CA ALA A 322 -13.56 -8.06 26.58
C ALA A 322 -13.73 -6.58 26.20
N GLU A 323 -12.62 -5.85 26.21
CA GLU A 323 -12.59 -4.51 25.63
C GLU A 323 -12.73 -4.56 24.10
N PRO A 324 -13.31 -3.53 23.46
CA PRO A 324 -13.40 -3.47 22.02
C PRO A 324 -12.02 -3.52 21.39
N LYS A 325 -11.91 -4.27 20.30
CA LYS A 325 -10.66 -4.34 19.55
C LYS A 325 -10.71 -3.49 18.30
N LEU A 326 -9.61 -2.80 18.05
CA LEU A 326 -9.25 -2.25 16.75
C LEU A 326 -8.64 -3.36 15.90
N ILE A 327 -9.15 -3.53 14.70
CA ILE A 327 -8.56 -4.37 13.67
C ILE A 327 -7.73 -3.46 12.76
N GLY A 328 -6.41 -3.61 12.84
CA GLY A 328 -5.46 -2.78 12.12
C GLY A 328 -4.39 -3.62 11.43
N LEU A 329 -3.41 -2.94 10.85
CA LEU A 329 -2.25 -3.54 10.22
C LEU A 329 -1.00 -3.20 11.03
N ARG A 330 -0.18 -4.18 11.37
CA ARG A 330 1.20 -3.97 11.81
C ARG A 330 2.10 -4.93 11.07
N GLU A 331 3.20 -4.42 10.55
CA GLU A 331 4.22 -5.23 9.89
C GLU A 331 3.65 -6.04 8.70
N ASN A 332 2.73 -5.46 7.93
CA ASN A 332 1.97 -6.13 6.86
C ASN A 332 1.17 -7.37 7.31
N ARG A 333 0.80 -7.44 8.59
CA ARG A 333 -0.06 -8.47 9.15
C ARG A 333 -1.23 -7.84 9.89
N VAL A 334 -2.38 -8.50 9.84
CA VAL A 334 -3.56 -8.03 10.58
C VAL A 334 -3.33 -8.26 12.06
N VAL A 335 -3.58 -7.23 12.86
CA VAL A 335 -3.49 -7.28 14.32
C VAL A 335 -4.81 -6.85 14.95
N ARG A 336 -5.03 -7.34 16.17
CA ARG A 336 -6.20 -7.01 16.99
C ARG A 336 -5.68 -6.32 18.24
N LEU A 337 -5.97 -5.03 18.39
CA LEU A 337 -5.41 -4.19 19.45
C LEU A 337 -6.51 -3.60 20.34
N PRO A 338 -6.23 -3.33 21.61
CA PRO A 338 -7.15 -2.58 22.48
C PRO A 338 -7.54 -1.22 21.88
N LEU A 339 -8.81 -1.04 21.51
CA LEU A 339 -9.28 0.14 20.79
C LEU A 339 -9.02 1.44 21.57
N MET A 340 -9.29 1.44 22.87
CA MET A 340 -9.15 2.64 23.69
C MET A 340 -7.71 3.01 24.01
N THR A 341 -6.78 2.04 23.96
CA THR A 341 -5.35 2.36 24.02
C THR A 341 -4.93 3.11 22.76
N CYS A 342 -5.33 2.62 21.59
CA CYS A 342 -5.04 3.27 20.31
C CYS A 342 -5.63 4.69 20.20
N VAL A 343 -6.87 4.89 20.64
CA VAL A 343 -7.51 6.22 20.70
C VAL A 343 -6.72 7.17 21.61
N ARG A 344 -6.38 6.73 22.83
CA ARG A 344 -5.61 7.55 23.77
C ARG A 344 -4.24 7.93 23.22
N ASP A 345 -3.52 6.98 22.64
CA ASP A 345 -2.20 7.22 22.06
C ASP A 345 -2.30 8.22 20.89
N THR A 346 -3.38 8.18 20.10
CA THR A 346 -3.68 9.14 19.04
C THR A 346 -3.89 10.55 19.60
N HIS A 347 -4.67 10.70 20.68
CA HIS A 347 -4.90 12.00 21.32
C HIS A 347 -3.61 12.60 21.92
N GLN A 348 -2.72 11.75 22.44
CA GLN A 348 -1.42 12.19 22.97
C GLN A 348 -0.52 12.83 21.89
N VAL A 349 -0.63 12.43 20.62
CA VAL A 349 0.12 13.08 19.53
C VAL A 349 -0.38 14.52 19.33
N ALA A 350 -1.70 14.70 19.31
CA ALA A 350 -2.30 16.03 19.18
C ALA A 350 -1.94 16.93 20.38
N GLU A 351 -1.90 16.36 21.59
CA GLU A 351 -1.47 17.05 22.80
C GLU A 351 0.01 17.47 22.72
N ALA A 352 0.90 16.59 22.26
CA ALA A 352 2.32 16.90 22.09
C ALA A 352 2.53 18.08 21.11
N ILE A 353 1.81 18.10 19.99
CA ILE A 353 1.85 19.22 19.03
C ILE A 353 1.32 20.50 19.68
N ALA A 354 0.21 20.44 20.43
CA ALA A 354 -0.35 21.60 21.13
C ALA A 354 0.59 22.16 22.20
N GLN A 355 1.37 21.30 22.85
CA GLN A 355 2.40 21.65 23.83
C GLN A 355 3.74 22.07 23.21
N ARG A 356 3.83 22.10 21.86
CA ARG A 356 5.05 22.40 21.10
C ARG A 356 6.20 21.41 21.35
N ASP A 357 5.87 20.19 21.76
CA ASP A 357 6.80 19.06 21.91
C ASP A 357 6.86 18.25 20.59
N TYR A 358 7.47 18.87 19.59
CA TYR A 358 7.52 18.33 18.23
C TYR A 358 8.41 17.08 18.10
N GLU A 359 9.47 16.97 18.89
CA GLU A 359 10.32 15.77 18.90
C GLU A 359 9.53 14.54 19.37
N ARG A 360 8.74 14.69 20.44
CA ARG A 360 7.84 13.64 20.91
C ARG A 360 6.75 13.33 19.89
N ALA A 361 6.12 14.36 19.30
CA ALA A 361 5.09 14.17 18.28
C ALA A 361 5.62 13.36 17.08
N LEU A 362 6.81 13.70 16.59
CA LEU A 362 7.47 12.99 15.49
C LEU A 362 7.80 11.54 15.88
N ALA A 363 8.36 11.31 17.08
CA ALA A 363 8.69 9.97 17.57
C ALA A 363 7.45 9.07 17.70
N MET A 364 6.31 9.63 18.13
CA MET A 364 5.05 8.89 18.29
C MET A 364 4.43 8.46 16.95
N ARG A 365 4.79 9.09 15.82
CA ARG A 365 4.40 8.61 14.47
C ARG A 365 5.14 7.33 14.03
N GLY A 366 6.19 6.94 14.76
CA GLY A 366 6.95 5.72 14.51
C GLY A 366 8.23 5.95 13.71
N ASN A 367 9.14 4.97 13.80
CA ASN A 367 10.49 5.09 13.24
C ASN A 367 10.51 5.26 11.71
N SER A 368 9.58 4.61 10.99
CA SER A 368 9.47 4.76 9.53
C SER A 368 9.14 6.20 9.11
N PHE A 369 8.33 6.91 9.90
CA PHE A 369 8.01 8.32 9.67
C PHE A 369 9.22 9.22 9.91
N VAL A 370 9.95 8.98 11.01
CA VAL A 370 11.18 9.70 11.36
C VAL A 370 12.25 9.53 10.27
N GLU A 371 12.46 8.29 9.81
CA GLU A 371 13.40 7.98 8.73
C GLU A 371 13.02 8.64 7.41
N ALA A 372 11.73 8.63 7.06
CA ALA A 372 11.21 9.32 5.89
C ALA A 372 11.47 10.83 5.96
N TYR A 373 11.22 11.46 7.12
CA TYR A 373 11.50 12.88 7.34
C TYR A 373 12.99 13.22 7.15
N ARG A 374 13.90 12.45 7.77
CA ARG A 374 15.35 12.65 7.60
C ARG A 374 15.78 12.47 6.15
N THR A 375 15.26 11.43 5.50
CA THR A 375 15.56 11.14 4.09
C THR A 375 15.10 12.26 3.18
N LEU A 376 13.89 12.78 3.39
CA LEU A 376 13.40 13.93 2.64
C LEU A 376 14.33 15.13 2.81
N GLY A 377 14.77 15.41 4.05
CA GLY A 377 15.71 16.48 4.35
C GLY A 377 17.00 16.45 3.52
N THR A 378 17.54 15.28 3.21
CA THR A 378 18.67 15.14 2.27
C THR A 378 18.24 15.28 0.81
N LEU A 379 17.12 14.67 0.43
CA LEU A 379 16.68 14.65 -0.97
C LEU A 379 16.23 16.02 -1.51
N ILE A 380 15.76 16.91 -0.64
CA ILE A 380 15.34 18.28 -1.00
C ILE A 380 16.50 19.26 -1.15
N GLN A 381 17.71 18.89 -0.70
CA GLN A 381 18.84 19.80 -0.78
C GLN A 381 19.13 20.16 -2.24
N SER A 382 19.44 21.43 -2.46
CA SER A 382 19.83 21.92 -3.78
C SER A 382 21.24 21.50 -4.14
N GLN A 383 22.12 21.35 -3.14
CA GLN A 383 23.49 20.88 -3.26
C GLN A 383 23.78 19.82 -2.21
N PRO A 384 24.75 18.92 -2.43
CA PRO A 384 25.19 18.02 -1.38
C PRO A 384 25.80 18.80 -0.22
N SER A 385 25.71 18.23 0.97
CA SER A 385 26.40 18.74 2.15
C SER A 385 27.91 18.86 1.87
N PRO A 386 28.60 19.87 2.43
CA PRO A 386 30.04 20.00 2.26
C PRO A 386 30.75 18.72 2.72
N PRO A 387 31.65 18.14 1.91
CA PRO A 387 32.30 16.89 2.25
C PRO A 387 33.13 17.05 3.53
N ASP A 388 33.02 16.07 4.43
CA ASP A 388 33.88 16.00 5.61
C ASP A 388 35.32 15.78 5.16
N ARG A 389 36.16 16.82 5.28
CA ARG A 389 37.56 16.80 4.84
C ARG A 389 38.41 15.75 5.57
N LEU A 390 37.92 15.21 6.69
CA LEU A 390 38.60 14.18 7.48
C LEU A 390 38.31 12.76 7.01
N ARG A 391 37.26 12.54 6.21
CA ARG A 391 36.87 11.22 5.70
C ARG A 391 37.21 11.08 4.22
N ARG A 392 37.84 9.96 3.86
CA ARG A 392 38.07 9.62 2.45
C ARG A 392 36.79 9.05 1.85
N GLY A 393 36.32 9.64 0.76
CA GLY A 393 35.19 9.11 0.00
C GLY A 393 35.55 7.83 -0.76
N HIS A 394 34.68 6.82 -0.66
CA HIS A 394 34.65 5.62 -1.51
C HIS A 394 33.98 5.88 -2.86
N ARG A 395 34.18 4.98 -3.83
CA ARG A 395 33.54 4.99 -5.15
C ARG A 395 32.58 3.81 -5.29
N PHE A 396 31.29 4.06 -5.38
CA PHE A 396 30.27 3.00 -5.46
C PHE A 396 29.64 2.92 -6.84
N ALA A 397 29.59 1.71 -7.40
CA ALA A 397 28.91 1.45 -8.66
C ALA A 397 27.45 1.07 -8.44
N VAL A 398 26.55 1.69 -9.20
CA VAL A 398 25.11 1.40 -9.21
C VAL A 398 24.73 0.90 -10.60
N LEU A 399 24.02 -0.23 -10.66
CA LEU A 399 23.59 -0.82 -11.92
C LEU A 399 22.21 -1.50 -11.82
N HIS A 400 21.58 -1.67 -12.99
CA HIS A 400 20.34 -2.42 -13.13
C HIS A 400 20.58 -3.85 -13.65
N SER A 401 19.74 -4.81 -13.27
CA SER A 401 19.74 -6.14 -13.89
C SER A 401 18.37 -6.81 -13.87
N GLY A 402 18.02 -7.53 -14.93
CA GLY A 402 16.74 -8.21 -15.08
C GLY A 402 15.77 -7.48 -16.00
N GLY A 403 14.47 -7.77 -15.84
CA GLY A 403 13.42 -7.02 -16.53
C GLY A 403 13.21 -5.64 -15.89
N PRO A 404 12.71 -4.65 -16.66
CA PRO A 404 12.38 -3.35 -16.09
C PRO A 404 11.28 -3.51 -15.04
N ALA A 405 11.43 -2.80 -13.94
CA ALA A 405 10.44 -2.72 -12.86
C ALA A 405 10.26 -1.25 -12.46
N PRO A 406 9.02 -0.77 -12.27
CA PRO A 406 8.79 0.57 -11.76
C PRO A 406 9.49 0.80 -10.42
N GLY A 407 10.15 1.95 -10.28
CA GLY A 407 10.91 2.33 -9.07
C GLY A 407 12.42 2.08 -9.17
N MET A 408 12.92 1.41 -10.22
CA MET A 408 14.37 1.24 -10.43
C MET A 408 15.10 2.58 -10.56
N ASN A 409 14.53 3.55 -11.27
CA ASN A 409 15.08 4.91 -11.40
C ASN A 409 15.01 5.67 -10.08
N THR A 410 13.92 5.56 -9.33
CA THR A 410 13.76 6.15 -8.00
C THR A 410 14.82 5.64 -7.03
N ALA A 411 15.12 4.34 -7.06
CA ALA A 411 16.17 3.73 -6.25
C ALA A 411 17.56 4.26 -6.61
N VAL A 412 17.88 4.39 -7.90
CA VAL A 412 19.15 5.00 -8.34
C VAL A 412 19.23 6.45 -7.89
N ARG A 413 18.17 7.24 -8.06
CA ARG A 413 18.13 8.64 -7.61
C ARG A 413 18.47 8.76 -6.13
N ALA A 414 17.79 7.98 -5.29
CA ALA A 414 18.03 8.00 -3.85
C ALA A 414 19.47 7.56 -3.53
N ALA A 415 19.95 6.47 -4.12
CA ALA A 415 21.31 5.98 -3.92
C ALA A 415 22.37 7.02 -4.29
N VAL A 416 22.22 7.68 -5.45
CA VAL A 416 23.17 8.70 -5.95
C VAL A 416 23.16 9.93 -5.04
N ARG A 417 21.98 10.47 -4.72
CA ARG A 417 21.87 11.68 -3.88
C ARG A 417 22.42 11.43 -2.47
N ILE A 418 22.06 10.32 -1.83
CA ILE A 418 22.56 9.97 -0.49
C ILE A 418 24.07 9.69 -0.50
N GLY A 419 24.58 9.00 -1.54
CA GLY A 419 26.00 8.72 -1.66
C GLY A 419 26.85 9.98 -1.79
N ILE A 420 26.44 10.91 -2.67
CA ILE A 420 27.13 12.18 -2.90
C ILE A 420 27.04 13.08 -1.67
N ASP A 421 25.87 13.18 -1.02
CA ASP A 421 25.69 13.97 0.22
C ASP A 421 26.62 13.51 1.34
N ARG A 422 26.97 12.22 1.37
CA ARG A 422 27.94 11.64 2.32
C ARG A 422 29.40 11.73 1.87
N GLY A 423 29.68 12.39 0.75
CA GLY A 423 31.04 12.60 0.23
C GLY A 423 31.60 11.42 -0.56
N HIS A 424 30.76 10.52 -1.08
CA HIS A 424 31.17 9.40 -1.93
C HIS A 424 31.02 9.73 -3.41
N THR A 425 31.85 9.11 -4.25
CA THR A 425 31.67 9.17 -5.70
C THR A 425 30.73 8.07 -6.16
N MET A 426 29.70 8.44 -6.92
CA MET A 426 28.72 7.49 -7.42
C MET A 426 28.98 7.23 -8.90
N LEU A 427 29.03 5.95 -9.28
CA LEU A 427 29.32 5.51 -10.64
C LEU A 427 28.08 4.80 -11.22
N GLY A 428 27.57 5.29 -12.34
CA GLY A 428 26.47 4.65 -13.06
C GLY A 428 27.00 3.69 -14.11
N VAL A 429 26.61 2.41 -14.02
CA VAL A 429 26.95 1.41 -15.05
C VAL A 429 25.79 1.29 -16.02
N ARG A 430 26.05 1.58 -17.29
CA ARG A 430 25.02 1.46 -18.34
C ARG A 430 24.79 -0.02 -18.70
N ASN A 431 23.57 -0.37 -19.08
CA ASN A 431 23.22 -1.70 -19.60
C ASN A 431 23.64 -2.87 -18.67
N GLY A 432 23.54 -2.66 -17.36
CA GLY A 432 23.78 -3.68 -16.33
C GLY A 432 25.15 -4.34 -16.40
N PHE A 433 25.19 -5.66 -16.20
CA PHE A 433 26.44 -6.42 -16.21
C PHE A 433 27.16 -6.42 -17.57
N GLN A 434 26.43 -6.21 -18.67
CA GLN A 434 27.07 -6.08 -19.97
C GLN A 434 27.94 -4.82 -20.03
N GLY A 435 27.44 -3.67 -19.59
CA GLY A 435 28.29 -2.47 -19.53
C GLY A 435 29.38 -2.55 -18.47
N LEU A 436 29.19 -3.32 -17.38
CA LEU A 436 30.27 -3.59 -16.43
C LEU A 436 31.41 -4.39 -17.08
N ILE A 437 31.09 -5.32 -17.98
CA ILE A 437 32.06 -6.08 -18.77
C ILE A 437 32.77 -5.15 -19.78
N ASP A 438 32.00 -4.32 -20.48
CA ASP A 438 32.49 -3.46 -21.56
C ASP A 438 33.24 -2.21 -21.03
N GLY A 439 33.07 -1.89 -19.74
CA GLY A 439 33.64 -0.70 -19.11
C GLY A 439 32.84 0.58 -19.38
N ASP A 440 31.54 0.45 -19.68
CA ASP A 440 30.59 1.56 -19.85
C ASP A 440 30.10 2.08 -18.48
N ILE A 441 31.02 2.75 -17.80
CA ILE A 441 30.87 3.26 -16.44
C ILE A 441 31.16 4.76 -16.45
N HIS A 442 30.22 5.56 -15.96
CA HIS A 442 30.37 7.02 -15.87
C HIS A 442 30.19 7.50 -14.42
N GLU A 443 30.79 8.64 -14.11
CA GLU A 443 30.60 9.31 -12.83
C GLU A 443 29.29 10.09 -12.84
N MET A 444 28.50 9.92 -11.78
CA MET A 444 27.21 10.59 -11.61
C MET A 444 27.39 11.77 -10.68
N ASP A 445 26.94 12.94 -11.13
CA ASP A 445 26.85 14.14 -10.31
C ASP A 445 25.45 14.26 -9.66
N TRP A 446 25.27 15.32 -8.88
CA TRP A 446 24.01 15.61 -8.21
C TRP A 446 22.84 15.68 -9.21
N MET A 447 23.04 16.33 -10.36
CA MET A 447 21.98 16.59 -11.35
C MET A 447 21.72 15.43 -12.31
N SER A 448 22.60 14.43 -12.35
CA SER A 448 22.52 13.25 -13.22
C SER A 448 21.23 12.44 -13.04
N VAL A 449 20.59 12.54 -11.88
CA VAL A 449 19.33 11.84 -11.52
C VAL A 449 18.14 12.79 -11.35
N SER A 450 18.23 14.01 -11.88
CA SER A 450 17.12 14.97 -11.85
C SER A 450 15.91 14.43 -12.62
N GLY A 451 14.72 14.52 -12.05
CA GLY A 451 13.47 13.99 -12.64
C GLY A 451 13.27 12.48 -12.53
N TRP A 452 14.24 11.71 -11.98
CA TRP A 452 14.13 10.25 -11.89
C TRP A 452 13.23 9.77 -10.73
N ALA A 453 12.73 10.68 -9.89
CA ALA A 453 11.90 10.33 -8.73
C ALA A 453 10.60 9.64 -9.17
N THR A 454 9.99 10.14 -10.24
CA THR A 454 8.65 9.77 -10.70
C THR A 454 8.69 8.89 -11.95
N MET A 455 9.86 8.74 -12.58
CA MET A 455 10.01 8.12 -13.89
C MET A 455 9.99 6.59 -13.84
N GLY A 456 9.10 5.98 -14.62
CA GLY A 456 9.14 4.53 -14.90
C GLY A 456 10.36 4.07 -15.71
N GLY A 457 10.47 2.77 -15.95
CA GLY A 457 11.56 2.21 -16.76
C GLY A 457 12.91 2.09 -16.03
N ALA A 458 14.00 2.16 -16.81
CA ALA A 458 15.36 1.87 -16.37
C ALA A 458 16.38 2.72 -17.15
N GLU A 459 16.66 3.94 -16.69
CA GLU A 459 17.49 4.93 -17.39
C GLU A 459 18.96 4.52 -17.51
N LEU A 460 19.49 3.76 -16.54
CA LEU A 460 20.81 3.14 -16.69
C LEU A 460 20.81 2.01 -17.74
N GLY A 461 19.64 1.53 -18.18
CA GLY A 461 19.50 0.37 -19.04
C GLY A 461 19.65 -0.94 -18.27
N THR A 462 18.81 -1.93 -18.61
CA THR A 462 18.78 -3.23 -17.94
C THR A 462 18.72 -4.37 -18.94
N ASN A 463 19.32 -5.50 -18.60
CA ASN A 463 19.22 -6.75 -19.34
C ASN A 463 19.39 -7.96 -18.40
N ARG A 464 19.26 -9.17 -18.96
CA ARG A 464 19.30 -10.43 -18.21
C ARG A 464 20.68 -11.12 -18.24
N LYS A 465 21.77 -10.37 -18.48
CA LYS A 465 23.13 -10.91 -18.55
C LYS A 465 23.60 -11.41 -17.19
N VAL A 466 24.06 -12.66 -17.14
CA VAL A 466 24.82 -13.24 -16.02
C VAL A 466 26.24 -13.52 -16.51
N PRO A 467 27.29 -12.88 -15.94
CA PRO A 467 28.66 -13.02 -16.41
C PRO A 467 29.21 -14.45 -16.26
N GLN A 468 29.99 -14.91 -17.24
CA GLN A 468 30.63 -16.23 -17.23
C GLN A 468 32.05 -16.21 -17.83
N GLY A 469 32.90 -17.14 -17.38
CA GLY A 469 34.22 -17.37 -17.97
C GLY A 469 35.11 -16.12 -17.99
N SER A 470 35.62 -15.76 -19.17
CA SER A 470 36.50 -14.60 -19.39
C SER A 470 35.86 -13.25 -19.05
N GLU A 471 34.53 -13.19 -18.99
CA GLU A 471 33.79 -11.96 -18.65
C GLU A 471 34.03 -11.55 -17.19
N LEU A 472 34.24 -12.53 -16.29
CA LEU A 472 34.59 -12.26 -14.89
C LEU A 472 35.95 -11.56 -14.77
N TYR A 473 36.92 -11.96 -15.60
CA TYR A 473 38.22 -11.30 -15.66
C TYR A 473 38.10 -9.84 -16.14
N GLN A 474 37.25 -9.58 -17.14
CA GLN A 474 36.98 -8.23 -17.63
C GLN A 474 36.33 -7.36 -16.56
N ILE A 475 35.35 -7.89 -15.81
CA ILE A 475 34.72 -7.19 -14.69
C ILE A 475 35.76 -6.87 -13.61
N ALA A 476 36.61 -7.83 -13.22
CA ALA A 476 37.66 -7.63 -12.23
C ALA A 476 38.60 -6.48 -12.64
N ARG A 477 39.04 -6.48 -13.90
CA ARG A 477 39.88 -5.41 -14.46
C ARG A 477 39.17 -4.05 -14.44
N ASN A 478 37.87 -4.01 -14.74
CA ASN A 478 37.12 -2.76 -14.71
C ASN A 478 36.89 -2.26 -13.28
N ILE A 479 36.63 -3.14 -12.31
CA ILE A 479 36.57 -2.77 -10.89
C ILE A 479 37.87 -2.07 -10.46
N GLU A 480 39.02 -2.64 -10.79
CA GLU A 480 40.33 -2.02 -10.49
C GLU A 480 40.55 -0.72 -11.26
N ARG A 481 40.25 -0.71 -12.56
CA ARG A 481 40.45 0.46 -13.45
C ARG A 481 39.66 1.68 -13.00
N PHE A 482 38.40 1.48 -12.58
CA PHE A 482 37.52 2.56 -12.14
C PHE A 482 37.56 2.79 -10.62
N GLY A 483 38.36 1.99 -9.90
CA GLY A 483 38.53 2.06 -8.45
C GLY A 483 37.22 1.84 -7.69
N ILE A 484 36.44 0.84 -8.08
CA ILE A 484 35.12 0.57 -7.48
C ILE A 484 35.33 -0.09 -6.11
N ASP A 485 34.85 0.58 -5.06
CA ASP A 485 34.94 0.14 -3.66
C ASP A 485 33.68 -0.61 -3.19
N GLY A 486 32.61 -0.62 -3.99
CA GLY A 486 31.39 -1.37 -3.68
C GLY A 486 30.35 -1.33 -4.80
N ILE A 487 29.45 -2.31 -4.82
CA ILE A 487 28.45 -2.47 -5.88
C ILE A 487 27.04 -2.53 -5.29
N LEU A 488 26.16 -1.66 -5.78
CA LEU A 488 24.71 -1.73 -5.61
C LEU A 488 24.06 -2.23 -6.90
N MET A 489 23.49 -3.43 -6.85
CA MET A 489 22.70 -3.98 -7.94
C MET A 489 21.22 -3.84 -7.63
N ILE A 490 20.46 -3.16 -8.50
CA ILE A 490 19.00 -3.01 -8.39
C ILE A 490 18.37 -3.87 -9.46
N GLY A 491 17.61 -4.91 -9.09
CA GLY A 491 17.15 -5.83 -10.11
C GLY A 491 16.48 -7.12 -9.66
N GLY A 492 16.23 -7.94 -10.68
CA GLY A 492 15.55 -9.23 -10.57
C GLY A 492 16.51 -10.40 -10.32
N TRP A 493 15.99 -11.62 -10.52
CA TRP A 493 16.69 -12.86 -10.20
C TRP A 493 18.04 -13.00 -10.91
N THR A 494 18.13 -12.58 -12.17
CA THR A 494 19.39 -12.62 -12.93
C THR A 494 20.47 -11.73 -12.31
N GLY A 495 20.08 -10.60 -11.72
CA GLY A 495 21.00 -9.72 -11.00
C GLY A 495 21.52 -10.36 -9.72
N TYR A 496 20.65 -11.01 -8.97
CA TYR A 496 21.02 -11.79 -7.78
C TYR A 496 22.00 -12.91 -8.14
N GLN A 497 21.73 -13.65 -9.22
CA GLN A 497 22.63 -14.70 -9.71
C GLN A 497 24.00 -14.14 -10.12
N ALA A 498 24.02 -12.98 -10.80
CA ALA A 498 25.26 -12.34 -11.20
C ALA A 498 26.08 -11.87 -9.98
N ILE A 499 25.49 -11.16 -9.01
CA ILE A 499 26.21 -10.77 -7.78
C ILE A 499 26.68 -11.99 -7.00
N TYR A 500 25.86 -13.05 -6.87
CA TYR A 500 26.29 -14.30 -6.24
C TYR A 500 27.46 -14.95 -6.97
N LYS A 501 27.50 -14.87 -8.30
CA LYS A 501 28.62 -15.35 -9.10
C LYS A 501 29.90 -14.55 -8.83
N LEU A 502 29.82 -13.22 -8.82
CA LEU A 502 30.97 -12.36 -8.48
C LEU A 502 31.47 -12.67 -7.06
N TYR A 503 30.55 -12.73 -6.09
CA TYR A 503 30.86 -13.00 -4.70
C TYR A 503 31.49 -14.38 -4.49
N SER A 504 30.97 -15.44 -5.12
CA SER A 504 31.52 -16.81 -5.00
C SER A 504 32.91 -16.97 -5.65
N GLU A 505 33.24 -16.14 -6.63
CA GLU A 505 34.52 -16.19 -7.36
C GLU A 505 35.60 -15.26 -6.79
N ARG A 506 35.35 -14.62 -5.64
CA ARG A 506 36.27 -13.66 -4.99
C ARG A 506 37.64 -14.22 -4.61
N HIS A 507 37.74 -15.54 -4.44
CA HIS A 507 39.01 -16.22 -4.18
C HIS A 507 39.89 -16.31 -5.44
N ILE A 508 39.27 -16.31 -6.63
CA ILE A 508 39.96 -16.34 -7.92
C ILE A 508 40.26 -14.92 -8.39
N PHE A 509 39.35 -13.98 -8.16
CA PHE A 509 39.48 -12.58 -8.56
C PHE A 509 39.49 -11.67 -7.32
N PRO A 510 40.67 -11.28 -6.80
CA PRO A 510 40.78 -10.44 -5.61
C PRO A 510 40.06 -9.10 -5.69
N ALA A 511 39.86 -8.56 -6.90
CA ALA A 511 39.08 -7.36 -7.15
C ALA A 511 37.61 -7.46 -6.69
N PHE A 512 37.07 -8.68 -6.56
CA PHE A 512 35.71 -8.90 -6.04
C PHE A 512 35.64 -8.84 -4.51
N ASN A 513 36.75 -8.59 -3.80
CA ASN A 513 36.74 -8.39 -2.34
C ASN A 513 36.30 -6.97 -1.96
N ILE A 514 35.10 -6.62 -2.41
CA ILE A 514 34.40 -5.36 -2.11
C ILE A 514 32.98 -5.67 -1.64
N PRO A 515 32.36 -4.81 -0.80
CA PRO A 515 30.96 -4.96 -0.43
C PRO A 515 30.04 -4.92 -1.66
N MET A 516 29.12 -5.89 -1.75
CA MET A 516 28.11 -5.97 -2.79
C MET A 516 26.73 -6.16 -2.17
N ILE A 517 25.75 -5.37 -2.60
CA ILE A 517 24.37 -5.49 -2.11
C ILE A 517 23.35 -5.50 -3.24
N CYS A 518 22.40 -6.44 -3.16
CA CYS A 518 21.28 -6.56 -4.06
C CYS A 518 20.02 -5.88 -3.48
N LEU A 519 19.42 -4.99 -4.27
CA LEU A 519 18.10 -4.39 -4.02
C LEU A 519 17.05 -5.06 -4.92
N PRO A 520 15.99 -5.66 -4.35
CA PRO A 520 15.02 -6.44 -5.11
C PRO A 520 14.10 -5.56 -5.96
N ALA A 521 14.20 -5.66 -7.29
CA ALA A 521 13.34 -4.96 -8.24
C ALA A 521 12.83 -5.92 -9.33
N THR A 522 11.54 -6.23 -9.27
CA THR A 522 10.82 -7.12 -10.20
C THR A 522 9.32 -7.00 -9.94
N ILE A 523 8.51 -7.07 -11.00
CA ILE A 523 7.05 -7.12 -10.84
C ILE A 523 6.58 -8.48 -10.30
N ASP A 524 7.37 -9.53 -10.49
CA ASP A 524 7.00 -10.92 -10.18
C ASP A 524 6.94 -11.20 -8.66
N ASN A 525 7.53 -10.32 -7.84
CA ASN A 525 7.72 -10.51 -6.40
C ASN A 525 8.33 -11.87 -6.03
N ASN A 526 9.34 -12.29 -6.79
CA ASN A 526 9.92 -13.63 -6.75
C ASN A 526 11.36 -13.65 -6.19
N LEU A 527 11.74 -12.68 -5.35
CA LEU A 527 13.09 -12.55 -4.79
C LEU A 527 13.13 -12.88 -3.30
N PRO A 528 14.24 -13.43 -2.79
CA PRO A 528 14.36 -13.80 -1.38
C PRO A 528 14.56 -12.55 -0.51
N GLY A 529 14.21 -12.66 0.77
CA GLY A 529 14.48 -11.63 1.78
C GLY A 529 13.51 -10.46 1.82
N SER A 530 12.71 -10.24 0.77
CA SER A 530 11.69 -9.20 0.74
C SER A 530 10.30 -9.76 0.55
N GLU A 531 9.34 -9.31 1.35
CA GLU A 531 7.91 -9.60 1.15
C GLU A 531 7.35 -8.90 -0.09
N LEU A 532 7.97 -7.78 -0.48
CA LEU A 532 7.61 -6.96 -1.64
C LEU A 532 8.88 -6.48 -2.34
N SER A 533 9.05 -6.82 -3.61
CA SER A 533 10.05 -6.22 -4.50
C SER A 533 9.53 -4.93 -5.13
N LEU A 534 10.44 -4.04 -5.52
CA LEU A 534 10.07 -2.84 -6.27
C LEU A 534 9.40 -3.20 -7.59
N GLY A 535 8.30 -2.51 -7.88
CA GLY A 535 7.49 -2.66 -9.09
C GLY A 535 6.30 -3.61 -8.92
N ALA A 536 6.27 -4.41 -7.85
CA ALA A 536 5.19 -5.37 -7.61
C ALA A 536 3.86 -4.66 -7.29
N ASP A 537 3.89 -3.54 -6.57
CA ASP A 537 2.69 -2.77 -6.25
C ASP A 537 2.15 -2.00 -7.48
N THR A 538 3.06 -1.39 -8.25
CA THR A 538 2.69 -0.74 -9.53
C THR A 538 2.06 -1.73 -10.50
N ALA A 539 2.63 -2.94 -10.59
CA ALA A 539 2.10 -4.00 -11.43
C ALA A 539 0.70 -4.46 -10.98
N LEU A 540 0.53 -4.65 -9.67
CA LEU A 540 -0.75 -5.02 -9.09
C LEU A 540 -1.82 -3.96 -9.37
N ASN A 541 -1.52 -2.67 -9.18
CA ASN A 541 -2.44 -1.57 -9.50
C ASN A 541 -2.79 -1.53 -11.00
N SER A 542 -1.82 -1.78 -11.89
CA SER A 542 -2.04 -1.85 -13.33
C SER A 542 -2.99 -3.00 -13.71
N ILE A 543 -2.81 -4.18 -13.10
CA ILE A 543 -3.70 -5.33 -13.28
C ILE A 543 -5.12 -5.01 -12.79
N VAL A 544 -5.24 -4.46 -11.58
CA VAL A 544 -6.54 -4.11 -10.98
C VAL A 544 -7.28 -3.08 -11.84
N SER A 545 -6.60 -2.05 -12.33
CA SER A 545 -7.19 -1.03 -13.21
C SER A 545 -7.67 -1.62 -14.54
N ALA A 546 -6.88 -2.51 -15.15
CA ALA A 546 -7.27 -3.20 -16.38
C ALA A 546 -8.50 -4.09 -16.17
N ILE A 547 -8.53 -4.84 -15.07
CA ILE A 547 -9.66 -5.70 -14.71
C ILE A 547 -10.92 -4.87 -14.43
N ASP A 548 -10.82 -3.72 -13.77
CA ASP A 548 -11.98 -2.86 -13.53
C ASP A 548 -12.61 -2.39 -14.86
N ARG A 549 -11.79 -2.01 -15.84
CA ARG A 549 -12.25 -1.63 -17.19
C ARG A 549 -12.92 -2.81 -17.91
N ILE A 550 -12.35 -4.02 -17.77
CA ILE A 550 -12.93 -5.26 -18.30
C ILE A 550 -14.29 -5.52 -17.65
N LYS A 551 -14.37 -5.47 -16.32
CA LYS A 551 -15.61 -5.67 -15.55
C LYS A 551 -16.69 -4.68 -15.98
N GLN A 552 -16.34 -3.40 -16.15
CA GLN A 552 -17.28 -2.37 -16.59
C GLN A 552 -17.88 -2.67 -17.97
N SER A 553 -17.09 -3.17 -18.92
CA SER A 553 -17.57 -3.62 -20.23
C SER A 553 -18.46 -4.88 -20.13
N ALA A 554 -18.18 -5.75 -19.16
CA ALA A 554 -18.81 -7.06 -19.06
C ALA A 554 -20.19 -7.06 -18.39
N VAL A 555 -20.51 -6.10 -17.51
CA VAL A 555 -21.78 -6.07 -16.74
C VAL A 555 -23.03 -6.07 -17.63
N ALA A 556 -22.92 -5.61 -18.88
CA ALA A 556 -24.02 -5.57 -19.84
C ALA A 556 -24.37 -6.93 -20.46
N SER A 557 -23.59 -7.99 -20.25
CA SER A 557 -23.77 -9.30 -20.89
C SER A 557 -23.46 -10.45 -19.92
N ARG A 558 -23.94 -11.68 -20.20
CA ARG A 558 -23.58 -12.87 -19.42
C ARG A 558 -22.22 -13.38 -19.87
N ARG A 559 -21.14 -13.03 -19.14
CA ARG A 559 -19.76 -13.31 -19.57
C ARG A 559 -18.87 -13.86 -18.46
N CYS A 560 -18.00 -14.78 -18.84
CA CYS A 560 -16.83 -15.21 -18.08
C CYS A 560 -15.56 -14.61 -18.70
N PHE A 561 -14.77 -13.90 -17.92
CA PHE A 561 -13.45 -13.43 -18.33
C PHE A 561 -12.36 -14.28 -17.71
N ILE A 562 -11.45 -14.77 -18.54
CA ILE A 562 -10.21 -15.42 -18.10
C ILE A 562 -9.06 -14.45 -18.38
N VAL A 563 -8.52 -13.87 -17.31
CA VAL A 563 -7.47 -12.86 -17.35
C VAL A 563 -6.13 -13.53 -17.05
N GLU A 564 -5.21 -13.47 -18.00
CA GLU A 564 -3.84 -13.93 -17.83
C GLU A 564 -2.96 -12.81 -17.27
N VAL A 565 -2.27 -13.10 -16.17
CA VAL A 565 -1.33 -12.20 -15.49
C VAL A 565 0.09 -12.77 -15.48
N MET A 566 1.08 -11.87 -15.44
CA MET A 566 2.50 -12.19 -15.32
C MET A 566 2.83 -12.69 -13.89
N GLY A 567 4.12 -12.92 -13.63
CA GLY A 567 4.63 -13.48 -12.38
C GLY A 567 5.47 -14.73 -12.59
N ARG A 568 5.55 -15.25 -13.83
CA ARG A 568 6.23 -16.51 -14.15
C ARG A 568 5.77 -17.61 -13.18
N ASP A 569 6.69 -18.32 -12.56
CA ASP A 569 6.40 -19.40 -11.63
C ASP A 569 6.04 -18.88 -10.20
N CYS A 570 5.89 -17.56 -10.00
CA CYS A 570 5.40 -16.95 -8.76
C CYS A 570 3.96 -16.43 -8.94
N GLY A 571 3.02 -17.00 -8.19
CA GLY A 571 1.60 -16.66 -8.25
C GLY A 571 1.18 -15.36 -7.53
N TYR A 572 2.12 -14.59 -6.99
CA TYR A 572 1.84 -13.39 -6.16
C TYR A 572 0.86 -12.43 -6.85
N LEU A 573 1.18 -12.00 -8.07
CA LEU A 573 0.34 -11.06 -8.82
C LEU A 573 -1.06 -11.64 -9.07
N ALA A 574 -1.17 -12.93 -9.36
CA ALA A 574 -2.45 -13.59 -9.60
C ALA A 574 -3.32 -13.64 -8.34
N LEU A 575 -2.76 -14.09 -7.20
CA LEU A 575 -3.53 -14.18 -5.96
C LEU A 575 -3.95 -12.81 -5.46
N MET A 576 -3.02 -11.86 -5.41
CA MET A 576 -3.30 -10.51 -4.91
C MET A 576 -4.28 -9.78 -5.83
N SER A 577 -4.19 -9.95 -7.14
CA SER A 577 -5.19 -9.42 -8.08
C SER A 577 -6.55 -10.04 -7.86
N GLY A 578 -6.61 -11.34 -7.57
CA GLY A 578 -7.87 -12.03 -7.27
C GLY A 578 -8.55 -11.46 -6.03
N LEU A 579 -7.77 -11.24 -4.97
CA LEU A 579 -8.26 -10.65 -3.72
C LEU A 579 -8.72 -9.19 -3.93
N ALA A 580 -7.94 -8.38 -4.65
CA ALA A 580 -8.24 -6.97 -4.90
C ALA A 580 -9.40 -6.73 -5.89
N THR A 581 -9.69 -7.68 -6.78
CA THR A 581 -10.76 -7.54 -7.79
C THR A 581 -12.01 -8.36 -7.48
N GLY A 582 -11.92 -9.27 -6.50
CA GLY A 582 -12.96 -10.21 -6.13
C GLY A 582 -13.17 -11.31 -7.16
N ALA A 583 -12.10 -11.75 -7.84
CA ALA A 583 -12.15 -12.84 -8.81
C ALA A 583 -12.64 -14.14 -8.17
N GLU A 584 -13.55 -14.84 -8.84
CA GLU A 584 -14.15 -16.07 -8.36
C GLU A 584 -13.13 -17.21 -8.25
N ARG A 585 -12.14 -17.23 -9.15
CA ARG A 585 -11.10 -18.23 -9.21
C ARG A 585 -9.75 -17.63 -9.54
N VAL A 586 -8.71 -18.20 -8.94
CA VAL A 586 -7.32 -17.89 -9.22
C VAL A 586 -6.55 -19.18 -9.45
N TYR A 587 -5.89 -19.30 -10.60
CA TYR A 587 -5.01 -20.42 -10.91
C TYR A 587 -3.54 -20.01 -10.73
N LEU A 588 -2.84 -20.77 -9.90
CA LEU A 588 -1.50 -20.46 -9.40
C LEU A 588 -0.49 -21.55 -9.80
N PRO A 589 0.77 -21.20 -10.12
CA PRO A 589 1.83 -22.19 -10.36
C PRO A 589 2.20 -22.96 -9.08
N GLU A 590 1.93 -22.42 -7.89
CA GLU A 590 2.12 -23.10 -6.59
C GLU A 590 1.20 -24.31 -6.40
N GLU A 591 -0.02 -24.25 -6.93
CA GLU A 591 -1.04 -25.30 -6.75
C GLU A 591 -1.17 -26.21 -7.99
N GLY A 592 -0.74 -25.72 -9.15
CA GLY A 592 -1.01 -26.33 -10.44
C GLY A 592 -2.50 -26.31 -10.80
N ILE A 593 -2.82 -26.97 -11.91
CA ILE A 593 -4.19 -27.10 -12.44
C ILE A 593 -4.40 -28.57 -12.79
N SER A 594 -5.55 -29.13 -12.42
CA SER A 594 -5.99 -30.47 -12.81
C SER A 594 -7.33 -30.41 -13.53
N LEU A 595 -7.59 -31.37 -14.43
CA LEU A 595 -8.88 -31.46 -15.14
C LEU A 595 -10.06 -31.54 -14.16
N ARG A 596 -9.93 -32.30 -13.06
CA ARG A 596 -10.97 -32.41 -12.02
C ARG A 596 -11.30 -31.05 -11.39
N LYS A 597 -10.27 -30.23 -11.11
CA LYS A 597 -10.47 -28.87 -10.56
C LYS A 597 -11.18 -27.97 -11.58
N LEU A 598 -10.76 -28.00 -12.85
CA LEU A 598 -11.42 -27.24 -13.91
C LEU A 598 -12.90 -27.61 -14.08
N GLN A 599 -13.22 -28.91 -14.04
CA GLN A 599 -14.60 -29.39 -14.09
C GLN A 599 -15.43 -28.89 -12.91
N ALA A 600 -14.91 -29.01 -11.68
CA ALA A 600 -15.61 -28.53 -10.49
C ALA A 600 -15.85 -27.01 -10.53
N ASP A 601 -14.86 -26.24 -10.99
CA ASP A 601 -14.95 -24.78 -11.11
C ASP A 601 -15.99 -24.36 -12.17
N LEU A 602 -16.04 -25.09 -13.29
CA LEU A 602 -17.03 -24.90 -14.34
C LEU A 602 -18.45 -25.25 -13.88
N ASP A 603 -18.63 -26.39 -13.19
CA ASP A 603 -19.92 -26.81 -12.63
C ASP A 603 -20.48 -25.77 -11.66
N GLU A 604 -19.63 -25.27 -10.77
CA GLU A 604 -20.01 -24.20 -9.85
C GLU A 604 -20.35 -22.89 -10.59
N MET A 605 -19.55 -22.51 -11.57
CA MET A 605 -19.83 -21.33 -12.37
C MET A 605 -21.16 -21.44 -13.11
N MET A 606 -21.46 -22.58 -13.73
CA MET A 606 -22.76 -22.85 -14.37
C MET A 606 -23.92 -22.71 -13.38
N ARG A 607 -23.78 -23.21 -12.15
CA ARG A 607 -24.79 -23.03 -11.09
C ARG A 607 -25.03 -21.54 -10.80
N TRP A 608 -23.97 -20.74 -10.67
CA TRP A 608 -24.11 -19.31 -10.41
C TRP A 608 -24.79 -18.56 -11.56
N PHE A 609 -24.46 -18.85 -12.82
CA PHE A 609 -25.11 -18.22 -13.98
C PHE A 609 -26.59 -18.61 -14.09
N ARG A 610 -26.94 -19.85 -13.77
CA ARG A 610 -28.35 -20.29 -13.66
C ARG A 610 -29.09 -19.54 -12.54
N ALA A 611 -28.41 -19.28 -11.42
CA ALA A 611 -28.92 -18.46 -10.31
C ALA A 611 -28.96 -16.94 -10.60
N GLY A 612 -28.66 -16.51 -11.83
CA GLY A 612 -28.79 -15.12 -12.25
C GLY A 612 -27.51 -14.28 -12.19
N LYS A 613 -26.36 -14.88 -11.86
CA LYS A 613 -25.06 -14.21 -11.98
C LYS A 613 -24.82 -13.81 -13.44
N ARG A 614 -24.26 -12.62 -13.64
CA ARG A 614 -24.02 -12.04 -14.99
C ARG A 614 -22.54 -12.00 -15.38
N LEU A 615 -21.65 -11.93 -14.41
CA LEU A 615 -20.21 -11.80 -14.64
C LEU A 615 -19.47 -12.80 -13.77
N SER A 616 -18.52 -13.50 -14.38
CA SER A 616 -17.50 -14.30 -13.69
C SER A 616 -16.12 -13.85 -14.14
N LEU A 617 -15.18 -13.76 -13.21
CA LEU A 617 -13.81 -13.37 -13.40
C LEU A 617 -12.89 -14.46 -12.86
N ILE A 618 -12.02 -14.95 -13.74
CA ILE A 618 -10.99 -15.93 -13.43
C ILE A 618 -9.65 -15.28 -13.72
N ILE A 619 -8.72 -15.38 -12.77
CA ILE A 619 -7.35 -14.92 -12.94
C ILE A 619 -6.43 -16.13 -13.05
N ARG A 620 -5.60 -16.16 -14.09
CA ARG A 620 -4.61 -17.22 -14.31
C ARG A 620 -3.23 -16.60 -14.37
N ASN A 621 -2.30 -17.09 -13.57
CA ASN A 621 -0.89 -16.82 -13.78
C ASN A 621 -0.40 -17.49 -15.09
N GLU A 622 0.44 -16.80 -15.86
CA GLU A 622 0.94 -17.24 -17.18
C GLU A 622 1.56 -18.66 -17.18
N LYS A 623 2.23 -19.06 -16.10
CA LYS A 623 2.85 -20.37 -15.91
C LYS A 623 2.12 -21.29 -14.93
N ALA A 624 0.85 -21.00 -14.60
CA ALA A 624 0.06 -21.87 -13.71
C ALA A 624 0.02 -23.34 -14.19
N ASN A 625 0.03 -23.57 -15.50
CA ASN A 625 0.20 -24.89 -16.11
C ASN A 625 0.67 -24.75 -17.57
N PRO A 626 1.59 -25.61 -18.06
CA PRO A 626 2.09 -25.56 -19.44
C PRO A 626 1.09 -26.08 -20.49
N ILE A 627 0.15 -26.95 -20.11
CA ILE A 627 -0.82 -27.56 -21.03
C ILE A 627 -2.18 -26.86 -20.91
N TYR A 628 -2.65 -26.62 -19.69
CA TYR A 628 -3.89 -25.89 -19.43
C TYR A 628 -3.66 -24.37 -19.56
N THR A 629 -3.43 -23.94 -20.80
CA THR A 629 -3.24 -22.54 -21.18
C THR A 629 -4.52 -21.73 -21.03
N THR A 630 -4.42 -20.41 -21.06
CA THR A 630 -5.59 -19.52 -21.06
C THR A 630 -6.53 -19.85 -22.23
N SER A 631 -5.98 -20.10 -23.42
CA SER A 631 -6.78 -20.49 -24.59
C SER A 631 -7.49 -21.82 -24.40
N PHE A 632 -6.82 -22.83 -23.85
CA PHE A 632 -7.43 -24.13 -23.55
C PHE A 632 -8.62 -23.99 -22.58
N ILE A 633 -8.43 -23.27 -21.47
CA ILE A 633 -9.49 -23.11 -20.46
C ILE A 633 -10.66 -22.31 -21.06
N CYS A 634 -10.38 -21.28 -21.88
CA CYS A 634 -11.42 -20.56 -22.60
C CYS A 634 -12.25 -21.49 -23.49
N SER A 635 -11.60 -22.31 -24.33
CA SER A 635 -12.29 -23.25 -25.22
C SER A 635 -13.11 -24.27 -24.45
N LEU A 636 -12.57 -24.84 -23.37
CA LEU A 636 -13.28 -25.78 -22.51
C LEU A 636 -14.54 -25.14 -21.90
N PHE A 637 -14.40 -23.94 -21.33
CA PHE A 637 -15.49 -23.27 -20.63
C PHE A 637 -16.55 -22.75 -21.60
N GLU A 638 -16.18 -22.38 -22.83
CA GLU A 638 -17.10 -21.97 -23.89
C GLU A 638 -17.96 -23.15 -24.35
N GLU A 639 -17.32 -24.29 -24.66
CA GLU A 639 -18.01 -25.50 -25.15
C GLU A 639 -19.02 -26.02 -24.12
N GLU A 640 -18.56 -26.18 -22.87
CA GLU A 640 -19.40 -26.73 -21.79
C GLU A 640 -20.41 -25.71 -21.24
N GLY A 641 -20.06 -24.42 -21.27
CA GLY A 641 -20.94 -23.33 -20.86
C GLY A 641 -22.13 -23.13 -21.82
N GLY A 642 -21.95 -23.45 -23.10
CA GLY A 642 -22.97 -23.36 -24.12
C GLY A 642 -23.65 -22.00 -24.17
N LYS A 643 -24.98 -21.97 -24.06
CA LYS A 643 -25.77 -20.72 -24.10
C LYS A 643 -25.88 -20.00 -22.74
N LEU A 644 -25.25 -20.51 -21.67
CA LEU A 644 -25.37 -19.91 -20.34
C LEU A 644 -24.58 -18.60 -20.22
N PHE A 645 -23.38 -18.56 -20.80
CA PHE A 645 -22.47 -17.41 -20.80
C PHE A 645 -21.46 -17.53 -21.94
N GLU A 646 -20.95 -16.40 -22.41
CA GLU A 646 -19.80 -16.35 -23.32
C GLU A 646 -18.49 -16.27 -22.51
N VAL A 647 -17.42 -16.86 -23.01
CA VAL A 647 -16.07 -16.78 -22.45
C VAL A 647 -15.23 -15.82 -23.28
N ARG A 648 -14.46 -14.99 -22.59
CA ARG A 648 -13.55 -14.01 -23.19
C ARG A 648 -12.19 -14.10 -22.53
N GLN A 649 -11.17 -14.08 -23.38
CA GLN A 649 -9.77 -14.05 -22.97
C GLN A 649 -9.28 -12.62 -22.85
N ALA A 650 -8.48 -12.33 -21.82
CA ALA A 650 -7.70 -11.11 -21.72
C ALA A 650 -6.28 -11.43 -21.27
N ILE A 651 -5.29 -11.26 -22.15
CA ILE A 651 -3.87 -11.35 -21.78
C ILE A 651 -3.36 -9.93 -21.56
N LEU A 652 -3.06 -9.56 -20.31
CA LEU A 652 -2.65 -8.20 -20.01
C LEU A 652 -1.23 -7.89 -20.53
N GLY A 653 -0.36 -8.90 -20.57
CA GLY A 653 1.01 -8.76 -21.08
C GLY A 653 1.79 -7.66 -20.38
N HIS A 654 2.58 -6.90 -21.15
CA HIS A 654 3.50 -5.89 -20.63
C HIS A 654 2.83 -4.64 -20.04
N LEU A 655 1.51 -4.46 -20.19
CA LEU A 655 0.77 -3.41 -19.47
C LEU A 655 0.94 -3.54 -17.95
N GLN A 656 1.25 -4.74 -17.47
CA GLN A 656 1.51 -5.04 -16.07
C GLN A 656 2.85 -4.50 -15.57
N GLN A 657 3.79 -4.15 -16.45
CA GLN A 657 4.99 -3.42 -16.03
C GLN A 657 4.66 -1.97 -15.65
N GLY A 658 3.43 -1.52 -15.90
CA GLY A 658 2.99 -0.16 -15.59
C GLY A 658 3.68 0.89 -16.45
N GLY A 659 3.56 2.13 -16.00
CA GLY A 659 4.34 3.27 -16.48
C GLY A 659 5.15 3.83 -15.32
N ASP A 660 4.73 5.00 -14.85
CA ASP A 660 5.32 5.62 -13.67
C ASP A 660 5.00 4.80 -12.41
N PRO A 661 5.96 4.61 -11.49
CA PRO A 661 5.78 3.82 -10.28
C PRO A 661 4.69 4.39 -9.37
N SER A 662 4.02 3.50 -8.64
CA SER A 662 3.09 3.86 -7.56
C SER A 662 3.80 4.61 -6.43
N PRO A 663 3.07 5.38 -5.60
CA PRO A 663 3.65 6.02 -4.41
C PRO A 663 4.39 5.01 -3.53
N PHE A 664 3.79 3.83 -3.34
CA PHE A 664 4.39 2.77 -2.54
C PHE A 664 5.75 2.35 -3.09
N ASP A 665 5.85 2.04 -4.38
CA ASP A 665 7.12 1.65 -5.00
C ASP A 665 8.16 2.78 -4.95
N ARG A 666 7.76 4.05 -5.12
CA ARG A 666 8.68 5.20 -5.02
C ARG A 666 9.25 5.38 -3.61
N ILE A 667 8.39 5.29 -2.59
CA ILE A 667 8.79 5.41 -1.18
C ILE A 667 9.67 4.23 -0.76
N GLN A 668 9.29 3.01 -1.14
CA GLN A 668 10.08 1.81 -0.86
C GLN A 668 11.44 1.84 -1.54
N ALA A 669 11.49 2.24 -2.83
CA ALA A 669 12.73 2.37 -3.58
C ALA A 669 13.71 3.31 -2.88
N THR A 670 13.20 4.46 -2.42
CA THR A 670 13.98 5.45 -1.68
C THR A 670 14.50 4.87 -0.36
N ARG A 671 13.62 4.25 0.44
CA ARG A 671 13.98 3.68 1.75
C ARG A 671 15.04 2.58 1.64
N LEU A 672 14.87 1.64 0.71
CA LEU A 672 15.81 0.54 0.51
C LEU A 672 17.15 1.05 -0.03
N ALA A 673 17.15 2.02 -0.95
CA ALA A 673 18.37 2.60 -1.51
C ALA A 673 19.21 3.32 -0.46
N VAL A 674 18.61 4.11 0.43
CA VAL A 674 19.31 4.77 1.55
C VAL A 674 20.05 3.72 2.39
N ARG A 675 19.35 2.63 2.77
CA ARG A 675 19.95 1.60 3.61
C ARG A 675 21.01 0.78 2.88
N CYS A 676 20.89 0.60 1.57
CA CYS A 676 21.95 0.00 0.76
C CYS A 676 23.22 0.84 0.74
N ILE A 677 23.11 2.17 0.60
CA ILE A 677 24.28 3.05 0.65
C ILE A 677 24.92 3.02 2.03
N GLU A 678 24.13 3.06 3.10
CA GLU A 678 24.66 2.91 4.46
C GLU A 678 25.45 1.63 4.66
N PHE A 679 24.93 0.51 4.15
CA PHE A 679 25.62 -0.77 4.17
C PHE A 679 26.95 -0.72 3.42
N LEU A 680 26.96 -0.18 2.20
CA LEU A 680 28.19 -0.06 1.40
C LEU A 680 29.24 0.79 2.12
N VAL A 681 28.84 1.93 2.70
CA VAL A 681 29.73 2.82 3.46
C VAL A 681 30.32 2.10 4.67
N GLU A 682 29.48 1.46 5.49
CA GLU A 682 29.91 0.77 6.70
C GLU A 682 30.96 -0.30 6.41
N HIS A 683 30.75 -1.12 5.36
CA HIS A 683 31.64 -2.23 5.04
C HIS A 683 32.84 -1.84 4.18
N ALA A 684 32.75 -0.78 3.37
CA ALA A 684 33.90 -0.22 2.66
C ALA A 684 34.92 0.38 3.65
N ASP A 685 34.45 1.08 4.68
CA ASP A 685 35.32 1.60 5.75
C ASP A 685 36.06 0.47 6.50
N ARG A 686 35.39 -0.66 6.73
CA ARG A 686 35.97 -1.85 7.38
C ARG A 686 36.80 -2.72 6.44
N ARG A 687 36.76 -2.46 5.12
CA ARG A 687 37.36 -3.31 4.06
C ARG A 687 36.90 -4.76 4.13
N GLU A 688 35.62 -4.96 4.42
CA GLU A 688 35.02 -6.29 4.55
C GLU A 688 34.43 -6.76 3.21
N PRO A 689 34.89 -7.91 2.66
CA PRO A 689 34.35 -8.47 1.43
C PRO A 689 33.04 -9.21 1.70
N ILE A 690 31.95 -8.44 1.85
CA ILE A 690 30.62 -8.94 2.20
C ILE A 690 29.68 -8.89 1.00
N GLY A 691 28.91 -9.96 0.79
CA GLY A 691 27.81 -10.00 -0.16
C GLY A 691 26.48 -10.02 0.60
N ALA A 692 25.53 -9.18 0.22
CA ALA A 692 24.22 -9.14 0.85
C ALA A 692 23.06 -8.89 -0.12
N PHE A 693 21.84 -9.13 0.36
CA PHE A 693 20.62 -8.63 -0.27
C PHE A 693 19.71 -8.02 0.78
N ILE A 694 19.07 -6.91 0.42
CA ILE A 694 18.13 -6.21 1.29
C ILE A 694 16.69 -6.66 1.01
N GLY A 695 15.82 -6.55 1.99
CA GLY A 695 14.39 -6.71 1.79
C GLY A 695 13.57 -6.17 2.94
N TYR A 696 12.27 -6.03 2.71
CA TYR A 696 11.32 -5.67 3.75
C TYR A 696 10.62 -6.93 4.25
N ARG A 697 10.82 -7.28 5.53
CA ARG A 697 10.22 -8.47 6.16
C ARG A 697 9.81 -8.16 7.58
N GLY A 698 8.58 -8.54 7.95
CA GLY A 698 8.05 -8.27 9.30
C GLY A 698 8.15 -6.79 9.67
N GLY A 699 7.69 -5.90 8.77
CA GLY A 699 7.62 -4.46 9.05
C GLY A 699 8.97 -3.72 9.13
N LYS A 700 10.09 -4.41 8.90
CA LYS A 700 11.42 -3.83 9.03
C LYS A 700 12.25 -4.12 7.79
N VAL A 701 13.16 -3.19 7.51
CA VAL A 701 14.20 -3.39 6.49
C VAL A 701 15.25 -4.31 7.09
N GLN A 702 15.52 -5.43 6.43
CA GLN A 702 16.49 -6.44 6.85
C GLN A 702 17.53 -6.64 5.75
N ILE A 703 18.77 -6.90 6.17
CA ILE A 703 19.88 -7.24 5.27
C ILE A 703 20.25 -8.69 5.57
N HIS A 704 20.27 -9.51 4.52
CA HIS A 704 20.61 -10.93 4.60
C HIS A 704 21.93 -11.18 3.88
N GLN A 705 22.70 -12.14 4.39
CA GLN A 705 23.95 -12.56 3.76
C GLN A 705 23.65 -13.26 2.44
N LEU A 706 24.44 -12.98 1.42
CA LEU A 706 24.23 -13.56 0.09
C LEU A 706 24.43 -15.09 0.08
N ASP A 707 25.20 -15.64 1.03
CA ASP A 707 25.36 -17.07 1.28
C ASP A 707 24.04 -17.77 1.66
N ASP A 708 23.06 -17.06 2.22
CA ASP A 708 21.74 -17.61 2.52
C ASP A 708 20.86 -17.79 1.26
N MET A 709 21.19 -17.10 0.16
CA MET A 709 20.33 -17.05 -1.03
C MET A 709 19.96 -18.45 -1.59
N PRO A 710 20.89 -19.41 -1.76
CA PRO A 710 20.56 -20.74 -2.27
C PRO A 710 19.60 -21.52 -1.35
N ARG A 711 19.66 -21.28 -0.04
CA ARG A 711 18.79 -21.93 0.96
C ARG A 711 17.37 -21.35 0.90
N LEU A 712 17.24 -20.05 0.68
CA LEU A 712 15.94 -19.36 0.68
C LEU A 712 15.17 -19.51 -0.64
N MET A 713 15.87 -19.82 -1.73
CA MET A 713 15.28 -19.91 -3.07
C MET A 713 14.99 -21.34 -3.51
N ASP A 714 13.91 -21.50 -4.27
CA ASP A 714 13.70 -22.62 -5.16
C ASP A 714 14.34 -22.29 -6.52
N PRO A 715 15.47 -22.92 -6.88
CA PRO A 715 16.18 -22.60 -8.11
C PRO A 715 15.46 -23.06 -9.37
N VAL A 716 14.57 -24.06 -9.28
CA VAL A 716 13.83 -24.60 -10.43
C VAL A 716 12.76 -23.60 -10.87
N HIS A 717 12.04 -23.05 -9.90
CA HIS A 717 10.94 -22.12 -10.13
C HIS A 717 11.34 -20.64 -9.96
N ALA A 718 12.60 -20.35 -9.59
CA ALA A 718 13.11 -19.00 -9.36
C ALA A 718 12.18 -18.16 -8.47
N ARG A 719 11.74 -18.73 -7.35
CA ARG A 719 10.88 -18.07 -6.35
C ARG A 719 11.32 -18.41 -4.92
N PRO A 720 10.95 -17.62 -3.90
CA PRO A 720 11.22 -17.94 -2.51
C PRO A 720 10.53 -19.24 -2.09
N ARG A 721 11.17 -20.04 -1.25
CA ARG A 721 10.55 -21.25 -0.69
C ARG A 721 9.39 -20.92 0.25
N GLU A 722 9.53 -19.83 1.00
CA GLU A 722 8.51 -19.32 1.92
C GLU A 722 7.80 -18.13 1.26
N GLN A 723 6.50 -18.28 1.01
CA GLN A 723 5.68 -17.30 0.29
C GLN A 723 4.55 -16.82 1.20
N TRP A 724 4.76 -15.68 1.88
CA TRP A 724 3.86 -15.18 2.92
C TRP A 724 2.40 -15.03 2.46
N TRP A 725 2.22 -14.63 1.21
CA TRP A 725 0.93 -14.35 0.59
C TRP A 725 0.08 -15.60 0.35
N MET A 726 0.68 -16.79 0.34
CA MET A 726 -0.08 -18.05 0.23
C MET A 726 -1.01 -18.28 1.43
N SER A 727 -0.70 -17.70 2.60
CA SER A 727 -1.60 -17.72 3.76
C SER A 727 -2.93 -17.00 3.49
N LEU A 728 -2.95 -16.05 2.55
CA LEU A 728 -4.15 -15.30 2.17
C LEU A 728 -5.07 -16.11 1.24
N ARG A 729 -4.61 -17.26 0.73
CA ARG A 729 -5.38 -18.10 -0.21
C ARG A 729 -6.75 -18.50 0.35
N GLN A 730 -6.78 -18.90 1.62
CA GLN A 730 -8.01 -19.29 2.31
C GLN A 730 -9.00 -18.12 2.44
N MET A 731 -8.48 -16.92 2.68
CA MET A 731 -9.29 -15.71 2.77
C MET A 731 -9.91 -15.34 1.43
N THR A 732 -9.15 -15.48 0.33
CA THR A 732 -9.68 -15.29 -1.02
C THR A 732 -10.86 -16.22 -1.28
N ASP A 733 -10.75 -17.51 -0.93
CA ASP A 733 -11.85 -18.48 -1.11
C ASP A 733 -13.07 -18.14 -0.26
N LEU A 734 -12.87 -17.75 1.00
CA LEU A 734 -13.93 -17.33 1.92
C LEU A 734 -14.75 -16.16 1.36
N LEU A 735 -14.09 -15.21 0.71
CA LEU A 735 -14.72 -13.99 0.20
C LEU A 735 -15.29 -14.14 -1.21
N THR A 736 -15.04 -15.24 -1.92
CA THR A 736 -15.45 -15.40 -3.32
C THR A 736 -16.43 -16.55 -3.53
N THR A 737 -16.42 -17.54 -2.64
CA THR A 737 -17.29 -18.71 -2.71
C THR A 737 -18.52 -18.50 -1.80
N PRO A 738 -19.73 -18.34 -2.36
CA PRO A 738 -20.93 -18.26 -1.54
C PRO A 738 -21.14 -19.58 -0.80
N PRO A 739 -21.66 -19.55 0.44
CA PRO A 739 -22.04 -20.78 1.13
C PRO A 739 -23.07 -21.55 0.30
N SER A 740 -22.95 -22.88 0.28
CA SER A 740 -23.93 -23.73 -0.41
C SER A 740 -25.32 -23.42 0.15
N PRO A 741 -26.36 -23.30 -0.69
CA PRO A 741 -27.71 -23.12 -0.19
C PRO A 741 -28.00 -24.29 0.75
N THR A 742 -28.28 -23.98 2.02
CA THR A 742 -28.93 -24.94 2.91
C THR A 742 -30.18 -25.37 2.20
N VAL A 743 -30.23 -26.64 1.78
CA VAL A 743 -31.47 -27.25 1.30
C VAL A 743 -32.44 -27.06 2.45
N GLU A 744 -33.38 -26.12 2.32
CA GLU A 744 -34.57 -26.12 3.15
C GLU A 744 -35.20 -27.50 2.92
N SER A 745 -35.00 -28.39 3.88
CA SER A 745 -35.69 -29.66 3.93
C SER A 745 -37.16 -29.32 4.04
N GLY A 746 -37.86 -29.33 2.90
CA GLY A 746 -39.29 -29.21 2.84
C GLY A 746 -39.90 -30.19 3.84
N LYS A 747 -40.55 -29.63 4.86
CA LYS A 747 -41.58 -30.32 5.62
C LYS A 747 -42.92 -29.77 5.17
#